data_AF-A0A8J2IAY0-F1
#
_entry.id   AF-A0A8J2IAY0-F1
#
_cell.length_a   1.000
_cell.length_b   1.000
_cell.length_c   1.000
_cell.angle_alpha   90.00
_cell.angle_beta   90.00
_cell.angle_gamma   90.00
#
_symmetry.space_group_name_H-M   'P 1'
#
loop_
_entity.id
_entity.type
_entity.pdbx_description
1 polymer ?
#
loop_
_entity_poly.entity_id
_entity_poly.type
_entity_poly.pdbx_seq_one_letter_code
_entity_poly.pdbx_strand_id
1 'polypeptide(L)'
;MSELHEALACLRPKEFSDVPTDNLQAFLPDILAKAEIIANSVPPPPNGTPYESSQRTRTEQQPATSSKDLTISQVRRPPLVPEHEELQKSWGKPVKLGNNEAATGMSVFKMAGKDRHGAWFSRSSVHEGLGFEKWKRAMKREFPESLEVQGGPGEGNIRGIGGDQRLEDMTVDGVGQLQVYQLSAQFPGPTSPREFITLLITSDTCLTNASKVAGSIPRHFMVVSIPCSHPDAPPRSNMVRGFYESIEMIREIPMGDGDAETNPVEWIMVTRSDPGGGIPRFMVERNVPSSIVQDAVKFLDWACAKEDEVEAGATAGKDDSAETSRAHDPERTFSPTETNGMGAGVGTSIVDRTGEAGSQYSLRRTRSDSSSSTSSSAESFASAEQFTTARDGLPIDREIPTPSTSSQQSLPLTEDTHHHKGLQKIEEKKDQLKAKLEEARAKHESGLQAESQKTDKEMQKANEKHEREKKKQQEKYEKEMRKLEERREKETRKLLLRQQKEADKNQLAKAQRERDEYKQRMDILEQENKLLKEQIGDLQHENTALVSRLGKTEEGVKILRAIKEGDKAPFPSQPGPGILPFFEGCGPFKRWMRSTVTISDMKTGNSTSDMSPEVEDLVRTTVERINSTGGKVVGLIGFSQGTKVVAGLLKGCEMRRALAEKGVDVSALEYLDFAFGLSVCGAYPPPLIPPSVPAALEAAGMGEEERKELLAKKIGVPAFHVQGLQDEWNWAGQALIDGWYEVGEGKSVVRHWEQGHFYPVKPEESQDIGEWMLGVLGRGDGRVGVRRGDEGLEM
;
A
#
# COMPACT_ATOMS: atom_id res chain seq x y z
N MET A 1 -6.29 7.50 -38.55
CA MET A 1 -6.90 7.76 -37.21
C MET A 1 -8.17 6.94 -36.92
N SER A 2 -9.10 6.76 -37.87
CA SER A 2 -10.22 5.81 -37.70
C SER A 2 -9.71 4.36 -37.79
N GLU A 3 -8.96 4.09 -38.85
CA GLU A 3 -8.14 2.90 -39.14
C GLU A 3 -7.47 2.26 -37.92
N LEU A 4 -6.81 3.03 -37.04
CA LEU A 4 -6.19 2.48 -35.84
C LEU A 4 -7.21 1.87 -34.86
N HIS A 5 -8.39 2.46 -34.72
CA HIS A 5 -9.46 1.88 -33.89
C HIS A 5 -10.19 0.73 -34.60
N GLU A 6 -10.20 0.72 -35.94
CA GLU A 6 -10.70 -0.40 -36.75
C GLU A 6 -9.74 -1.60 -36.65
N ALA A 7 -8.43 -1.37 -36.67
CA ALA A 7 -7.41 -2.38 -36.39
C ALA A 7 -7.54 -2.89 -34.95
N LEU A 8 -7.58 -2.02 -33.94
CA LEU A 8 -7.74 -2.40 -32.52
C LEU A 8 -9.01 -3.22 -32.25
N ALA A 9 -10.04 -3.10 -33.09
CA ALA A 9 -11.25 -3.92 -32.97
C ALA A 9 -10.99 -5.42 -33.20
N CYS A 10 -9.86 -5.83 -33.80
CA CYS A 10 -9.49 -7.25 -33.90
C CYS A 10 -9.18 -7.88 -32.54
N LEU A 11 -8.71 -7.09 -31.55
CA LEU A 11 -8.34 -7.57 -30.21
C LEU A 11 -9.55 -7.80 -29.29
N ARG A 12 -10.76 -7.47 -29.74
CA ARG A 12 -11.99 -7.65 -28.95
C ARG A 12 -12.22 -9.12 -28.56
N PRO A 13 -12.87 -9.36 -27.40
CA PRO A 13 -13.24 -10.69 -26.94
C PRO A 13 -13.91 -11.55 -28.01
N LYS A 14 -13.61 -12.86 -28.00
CA LYS A 14 -14.20 -13.86 -28.92
C LYS A 14 -14.74 -15.06 -28.14
N GLU A 15 -15.79 -15.68 -28.65
CA GLU A 15 -16.08 -17.06 -28.27
C GLU A 15 -15.11 -17.98 -29.04
N PHE A 16 -14.45 -18.94 -28.39
CA PHE A 16 -13.53 -19.84 -29.10
C PHE A 16 -14.24 -20.71 -30.16
N SER A 17 -15.54 -20.97 -30.00
CA SER A 17 -16.40 -21.60 -31.01
C SER A 17 -16.45 -20.87 -32.36
N ASP A 18 -16.13 -19.58 -32.37
CA ASP A 18 -16.20 -18.72 -33.55
C ASP A 18 -14.82 -18.58 -34.23
N VAL A 19 -13.79 -19.24 -33.69
CA VAL A 19 -12.45 -19.31 -34.28
C VAL A 19 -12.43 -20.42 -35.34
N PRO A 20 -12.09 -20.12 -36.62
CA PRO A 20 -12.08 -21.12 -37.68
C PRO A 20 -10.80 -21.98 -37.58
N THR A 21 -10.81 -22.95 -36.68
CA THR A 21 -9.69 -23.87 -36.44
C THR A 21 -9.36 -24.75 -37.66
N ASP A 22 -10.31 -24.92 -38.57
CA ASP A 22 -10.16 -25.56 -39.87
C ASP A 22 -9.47 -24.68 -40.94
N ASN A 23 -9.39 -23.37 -40.71
CA ASN A 23 -8.89 -22.38 -41.68
C ASN A 23 -8.01 -21.28 -41.03
N LEU A 24 -7.18 -21.67 -40.05
CA LEU A 24 -6.26 -20.73 -39.39
C LEU A 24 -5.28 -20.05 -40.37
N GLN A 25 -4.96 -20.70 -41.50
CA GLN A 25 -4.13 -20.15 -42.58
C GLN A 25 -4.65 -18.82 -43.13
N ALA A 26 -5.98 -18.60 -43.15
CA ALA A 26 -6.59 -17.35 -43.57
C ALA A 26 -6.87 -16.39 -42.40
N PHE A 27 -7.11 -16.93 -41.20
CA PHE A 27 -7.49 -16.15 -40.02
C PHE A 27 -6.31 -15.44 -39.33
N LEU A 28 -5.17 -16.13 -39.15
CA LEU A 28 -4.02 -15.56 -38.46
C LEU A 28 -3.40 -14.35 -39.20
N PRO A 29 -3.20 -14.36 -40.53
CA PRO A 29 -2.62 -13.21 -41.24
C PRO A 29 -3.46 -11.93 -41.12
N ASP A 30 -4.79 -12.04 -41.05
CA ASP A 30 -5.69 -10.88 -40.94
C ASP A 30 -5.57 -10.16 -39.58
N ILE A 31 -5.36 -10.93 -38.50
CA ILE A 31 -5.09 -10.40 -37.16
C ILE A 31 -3.67 -9.85 -37.09
N LEU A 32 -2.68 -10.58 -37.60
CA LEU A 32 -1.26 -10.20 -37.59
C LEU A 32 -0.99 -8.92 -38.39
N ALA A 33 -1.63 -8.74 -39.54
CA ALA A 33 -1.53 -7.50 -40.32
C ALA A 33 -2.11 -6.29 -39.56
N LYS A 34 -3.25 -6.45 -38.88
CA LYS A 34 -3.80 -5.40 -38.00
C LYS A 34 -2.88 -5.13 -36.80
N ALA A 35 -2.24 -6.16 -36.27
CA ALA A 35 -1.29 -6.01 -35.17
C ALA A 35 0.00 -5.29 -35.58
N GLU A 36 0.50 -5.47 -36.82
CA GLU A 36 1.57 -4.63 -37.38
C GLU A 36 1.17 -3.15 -37.41
N ILE A 37 -0.05 -2.81 -37.88
CA ILE A 37 -0.55 -1.43 -37.91
C ILE A 37 -0.61 -0.84 -36.49
N ILE A 38 -1.13 -1.60 -35.52
CA ILE A 38 -1.26 -1.15 -34.13
C ILE A 38 0.12 -0.92 -33.49
N ALA A 39 1.06 -1.86 -33.62
CA ALA A 39 2.40 -1.72 -33.07
C ALA A 39 3.17 -0.56 -33.73
N ASN A 40 3.02 -0.36 -35.04
CA ASN A 40 3.63 0.75 -35.76
C ASN A 40 3.02 2.12 -35.45
N SER A 41 1.77 2.16 -34.95
CA SER A 41 1.16 3.40 -34.48
C SER A 41 1.77 3.95 -33.20
N VAL A 42 2.55 3.16 -32.44
CA VAL A 42 3.15 3.61 -31.18
C VAL A 42 4.31 4.56 -31.48
N PRO A 43 4.34 5.78 -30.87
CA PRO A 43 5.47 6.69 -31.06
C PRO A 43 6.75 6.11 -30.45
N PRO A 44 7.94 6.35 -31.03
CA PRO A 44 9.21 5.91 -30.46
C PRO A 44 9.54 6.64 -29.15
N PRO A 45 10.47 6.11 -28.32
CA PRO A 45 10.94 6.80 -27.12
C PRO A 45 11.50 8.20 -27.44
N PRO A 46 11.16 9.24 -26.67
CA PRO A 46 11.59 10.60 -26.95
C PRO A 46 13.09 10.75 -26.66
N ASN A 47 13.75 11.56 -27.48
CA ASN A 47 15.21 11.69 -27.56
C ASN A 47 15.90 10.41 -28.07
N GLY A 48 17.04 10.60 -28.73
CA GLY A 48 17.81 9.54 -29.40
C GLY A 48 18.41 10.05 -30.72
N THR A 49 19.31 9.28 -31.29
CA THR A 49 20.03 9.56 -32.54
C THR A 49 19.28 8.93 -33.71
N PRO A 50 19.10 9.63 -34.85
CA PRO A 50 18.57 9.03 -36.07
C PRO A 50 19.43 7.85 -36.56
N TYR A 51 18.81 6.88 -37.21
CA TYR A 51 19.44 5.63 -37.64
C TYR A 51 20.72 5.84 -38.45
N GLU A 52 20.69 6.78 -39.40
CA GLU A 52 21.75 7.07 -40.36
C GLU A 52 23.00 7.72 -39.71
N SER A 53 22.86 8.20 -38.48
CA SER A 53 23.94 8.81 -37.67
C SER A 53 24.20 8.06 -36.35
N SER A 54 23.60 6.88 -36.19
CA SER A 54 23.68 6.06 -34.98
C SER A 54 24.82 5.05 -34.99
N GLN A 55 25.29 4.70 -33.80
CA GLN A 55 26.12 3.53 -33.51
C GLN A 55 25.53 2.80 -32.29
N ARG A 56 25.94 1.57 -32.03
CA ARG A 56 25.56 0.86 -30.79
C ARG A 56 25.97 1.69 -29.56
N THR A 57 25.08 1.72 -28.57
CA THR A 57 25.22 2.47 -27.32
C THR A 57 25.98 1.66 -26.26
N ARG A 58 25.86 0.32 -26.29
CA ARG A 58 26.59 -0.59 -25.41
C ARG A 58 28.04 -0.70 -25.88
N THR A 59 28.97 -0.59 -24.94
CA THR A 59 30.43 -0.77 -25.18
C THR A 59 30.95 -2.07 -24.58
N GLU A 60 30.16 -2.65 -23.68
CA GLU A 60 30.38 -3.86 -22.93
C GLU A 60 30.13 -5.09 -23.82
N GLN A 61 31.17 -5.88 -24.08
CA GLN A 61 31.10 -7.08 -24.93
C GLN A 61 30.31 -8.24 -24.32
N GLN A 62 30.01 -8.20 -23.02
CA GLN A 62 29.27 -9.25 -22.33
C GLN A 62 27.75 -8.96 -22.37
N PRO A 63 26.91 -9.99 -22.54
CA PRO A 63 25.46 -9.87 -22.37
C PRO A 63 25.10 -9.29 -20.99
N ALA A 64 23.95 -8.63 -20.92
CA ALA A 64 23.42 -8.10 -19.67
C ALA A 64 22.89 -9.22 -18.78
N THR A 65 23.22 -9.16 -17.49
CA THR A 65 22.85 -10.15 -16.45
C THR A 65 21.59 -9.78 -15.67
N SER A 66 21.07 -8.55 -15.84
CA SER A 66 19.84 -8.05 -15.22
C SER A 66 19.27 -6.86 -16.00
N SER A 67 18.07 -6.41 -15.65
CA SER A 67 17.45 -5.20 -16.20
C SER A 67 18.29 -3.93 -16.00
N LYS A 68 19.14 -3.90 -14.96
CA LYS A 68 20.01 -2.75 -14.59
C LYS A 68 21.34 -2.72 -15.33
N ASP A 69 21.71 -3.85 -15.95
CA ASP A 69 22.90 -4.03 -16.78
C ASP A 69 22.58 -3.73 -18.26
N LEU A 70 21.31 -3.74 -18.65
CA LEU A 70 20.87 -3.35 -19.99
C LEU A 70 21.19 -1.89 -20.31
N THR A 71 21.76 -1.67 -21.48
CA THR A 71 22.04 -0.33 -21.98
C THR A 71 20.78 0.23 -22.64
N ILE A 72 20.32 1.40 -22.21
CA ILE A 72 19.21 2.13 -22.84
C ILE A 72 19.73 2.72 -24.15
N SER A 73 19.29 2.17 -25.27
CA SER A 73 19.82 2.53 -26.59
C SER A 73 19.45 3.96 -26.96
N GLN A 74 20.42 4.70 -27.50
CA GLN A 74 20.15 5.97 -28.17
C GLN A 74 19.75 5.78 -29.63
N VAL A 75 19.95 4.60 -30.22
CA VAL A 75 19.57 4.32 -31.61
C VAL A 75 18.05 4.44 -31.79
N ARG A 76 17.61 5.23 -32.76
CA ARG A 76 16.23 5.25 -33.24
C ARG A 76 16.21 4.77 -34.68
N ARG A 77 15.37 3.78 -34.97
CA ARG A 77 15.16 3.23 -36.32
C ARG A 77 14.62 4.31 -37.29
N PRO A 78 14.69 4.10 -38.61
CA PRO A 78 14.12 5.02 -39.58
C PRO A 78 12.60 5.23 -39.39
N PRO A 79 12.04 6.36 -39.87
CA PRO A 79 10.60 6.56 -39.97
C PRO A 79 9.89 5.42 -40.70
N LEU A 80 8.60 5.26 -40.42
CA LEU A 80 7.74 4.26 -41.07
C LEU A 80 7.30 4.71 -42.47
N VAL A 81 6.53 3.85 -43.14
CA VAL A 81 5.63 4.33 -44.19
C VAL A 81 4.74 5.48 -43.63
N PRO A 82 4.55 6.59 -44.38
CA PRO A 82 3.90 7.80 -43.85
C PRO A 82 2.49 7.57 -43.29
N GLU A 83 1.78 6.57 -43.81
CA GLU A 83 0.45 6.15 -43.38
C GLU A 83 0.47 5.70 -41.90
N HIS A 84 1.42 4.84 -41.52
CA HIS A 84 1.60 4.41 -40.13
C HIS A 84 2.19 5.53 -39.24
N GLU A 85 3.06 6.38 -39.77
CA GLU A 85 3.60 7.54 -39.03
C GLU A 85 2.49 8.54 -38.65
N GLU A 86 1.51 8.77 -39.53
CA GLU A 86 0.35 9.59 -39.20
C GLU A 86 -0.50 9.00 -38.05
N LEU A 87 -0.57 7.67 -37.91
CA LEU A 87 -1.28 7.04 -36.80
C LEU A 87 -0.67 7.38 -35.42
N GLN A 88 0.61 7.71 -35.34
CA GLN A 88 1.27 8.15 -34.09
C GLN A 88 0.62 9.40 -33.48
N LYS A 89 0.00 10.26 -34.30
CA LYS A 89 -0.75 11.45 -33.87
C LYS A 89 -2.01 11.11 -33.05
N SER A 90 -2.42 9.84 -33.01
CA SER A 90 -3.56 9.34 -32.22
C SER A 90 -3.20 9.18 -30.73
N TRP A 91 -1.91 9.03 -30.42
CA TRP A 91 -1.40 8.89 -29.06
C TRP A 91 -1.14 10.27 -28.42
N GLY A 92 -1.38 10.37 -27.11
CA GLY A 92 -1.00 11.55 -26.34
C GLY A 92 0.51 11.72 -26.20
N LYS A 93 0.94 12.84 -25.60
CA LYS A 93 2.34 13.02 -25.19
C LYS A 93 2.75 11.92 -24.18
N PRO A 94 4.07 11.60 -24.07
CA PRO A 94 4.56 10.67 -23.05
C PRO A 94 4.02 11.00 -21.65
N VAL A 95 3.53 9.98 -20.97
CA VAL A 95 3.04 10.05 -19.59
C VAL A 95 4.24 10.33 -18.68
N LYS A 96 4.09 11.29 -17.75
CA LYS A 96 5.14 11.58 -16.77
C LYS A 96 5.23 10.46 -15.74
N LEU A 97 6.24 9.62 -15.88
CA LEU A 97 6.59 8.54 -14.95
C LEU A 97 7.32 9.08 -13.69
N GLY A 98 7.46 8.22 -12.68
CA GLY A 98 8.34 8.46 -11.52
C GLY A 98 9.82 8.35 -11.90
N ASN A 99 10.71 8.80 -11.01
CA ASN A 99 12.15 8.84 -11.29
C ASN A 99 12.74 7.45 -11.57
N ASN A 100 12.26 6.42 -10.87
CA ASN A 100 12.77 5.05 -11.00
C ASN A 100 12.29 4.42 -12.31
N GLU A 101 11.01 4.61 -12.65
CA GLU A 101 10.44 4.11 -13.90
C GLU A 101 11.02 4.86 -15.11
N ALA A 102 11.22 6.18 -15.03
CA ALA A 102 11.89 6.95 -16.08
C ALA A 102 13.35 6.52 -16.30
N ALA A 103 14.05 6.07 -15.26
CA ALA A 103 15.41 5.56 -15.35
C ALA A 103 15.53 4.21 -16.09
N THR A 104 14.41 3.55 -16.45
CA THR A 104 14.41 2.34 -17.30
C THR A 104 14.53 2.65 -18.80
N GLY A 105 14.41 3.93 -19.20
CA GLY A 105 14.32 4.34 -20.60
C GLY A 105 12.97 4.01 -21.28
N MET A 106 12.05 3.36 -20.58
CA MET A 106 10.72 3.03 -21.10
C MET A 106 9.81 4.25 -21.15
N SER A 107 9.14 4.45 -22.27
CA SER A 107 8.21 5.55 -22.51
C SER A 107 6.79 5.03 -22.61
N VAL A 108 5.89 5.59 -21.80
CA VAL A 108 4.47 5.20 -21.79
C VAL A 108 3.62 6.28 -22.45
N PHE A 109 2.67 5.88 -23.29
CA PHE A 109 1.70 6.76 -23.94
C PHE A 109 0.27 6.32 -23.61
N LYS A 110 -0.69 7.23 -23.79
CA LYS A 110 -2.12 6.98 -23.57
C LYS A 110 -2.94 7.48 -24.76
N MET A 111 -3.92 6.70 -25.19
CA MET A 111 -4.90 7.04 -26.23
C MET A 111 -6.31 6.73 -25.71
N ALA A 112 -7.30 7.58 -26.00
CA ALA A 112 -8.68 7.31 -25.64
C ALA A 112 -9.32 6.28 -26.60
N GLY A 113 -9.94 5.23 -26.07
CA GLY A 113 -10.77 4.33 -26.86
C GLY A 113 -12.09 4.99 -27.30
N LYS A 114 -12.54 4.70 -28.53
CA LYS A 114 -13.80 5.23 -29.10
C LYS A 114 -15.00 4.28 -28.95
N ASP A 115 -14.78 3.13 -28.32
CA ASP A 115 -15.72 2.01 -28.14
C ASP A 115 -16.29 1.90 -26.72
N ARG A 116 -16.00 2.86 -25.83
CA ARG A 116 -16.41 2.91 -24.41
C ARG A 116 -15.79 1.83 -23.50
N HIS A 117 -14.76 1.11 -23.95
CA HIS A 117 -14.03 0.14 -23.10
C HIS A 117 -12.88 0.76 -22.28
N GLY A 118 -12.69 2.08 -22.35
CA GLY A 118 -11.64 2.81 -21.62
C GLY A 118 -10.49 3.26 -22.51
N ALA A 119 -9.40 3.70 -21.92
CA ALA A 119 -8.18 4.09 -22.63
C ALA A 119 -7.30 2.90 -23.01
N TRP A 120 -6.59 3.07 -24.13
CA TRP A 120 -5.45 2.25 -24.50
C TRP A 120 -4.17 2.87 -23.94
N PHE A 121 -3.27 2.01 -23.46
CA PHE A 121 -1.91 2.38 -23.05
C PHE A 121 -0.92 1.70 -23.99
N SER A 122 0.22 2.34 -24.18
CA SER A 122 1.35 1.70 -24.86
C SER A 122 2.66 2.03 -24.16
N ARG A 123 3.63 1.15 -24.33
CA ARG A 123 5.00 1.26 -23.80
C ARG A 123 5.96 1.00 -24.95
N SER A 124 6.94 1.86 -25.13
CA SER A 124 8.04 1.66 -26.08
C SER A 124 9.39 1.83 -25.39
N SER A 125 10.36 1.01 -25.73
CA SER A 125 11.77 1.18 -25.36
C SER A 125 12.70 0.60 -26.43
N VAL A 126 14.00 0.94 -26.34
CA VAL A 126 15.05 0.31 -27.14
C VAL A 126 16.19 -0.06 -26.21
N HIS A 127 16.58 -1.34 -26.21
CA HIS A 127 17.59 -1.88 -25.30
C HIS A 127 18.73 -2.58 -26.05
N GLU A 128 19.93 -2.54 -25.48
CA GLU A 128 21.12 -3.27 -25.94
C GLU A 128 21.69 -4.10 -24.78
N GLY A 129 22.30 -5.25 -25.10
CA GLY A 129 22.89 -6.18 -24.13
C GLY A 129 22.11 -7.48 -23.92
N LEU A 130 20.85 -7.55 -24.38
CA LEU A 130 20.10 -8.81 -24.49
C LEU A 130 19.83 -9.08 -25.97
N GLY A 131 20.37 -10.19 -26.49
CA GLY A 131 20.33 -10.54 -27.91
C GLY A 131 18.92 -10.90 -28.39
N PHE A 132 18.64 -10.66 -29.67
CA PHE A 132 17.31 -10.84 -30.24
C PHE A 132 16.78 -12.29 -30.13
N GLU A 133 17.61 -13.32 -30.37
CA GLU A 133 17.15 -14.70 -30.23
C GLU A 133 16.90 -15.06 -28.76
N LYS A 134 17.64 -14.44 -27.81
CA LYS A 134 17.40 -14.62 -26.37
C LYS A 134 16.10 -13.93 -25.92
N TRP A 135 15.83 -12.71 -26.38
CA TRP A 135 14.53 -12.04 -26.24
C TRP A 135 13.38 -12.90 -26.77
N LYS A 136 13.51 -13.38 -28.01
CA LYS A 136 12.49 -14.20 -28.69
C LYS A 136 12.23 -15.52 -27.96
N ARG A 137 13.29 -16.19 -27.49
CA ARG A 137 13.20 -17.40 -26.66
C ARG A 137 12.52 -17.12 -25.32
N ALA A 138 12.89 -16.04 -24.65
CA ALA A 138 12.28 -15.63 -23.38
C ALA A 138 10.76 -15.37 -23.55
N MET A 139 10.35 -14.62 -24.58
CA MET A 139 8.93 -14.38 -24.86
C MET A 139 8.16 -15.67 -25.27
N LYS A 140 8.82 -16.65 -25.91
CA LYS A 140 8.21 -17.96 -26.22
C LYS A 140 8.11 -18.88 -24.98
N ARG A 141 9.05 -18.80 -24.03
CA ARG A 141 9.09 -19.66 -22.83
C ARG A 141 8.29 -19.11 -21.64
N GLU A 142 7.86 -17.86 -21.67
CA GLU A 142 7.18 -17.20 -20.54
C GLU A 142 5.95 -17.96 -19.99
N PHE A 143 4.91 -18.18 -20.80
CA PHE A 143 3.73 -18.93 -20.33
C PHE A 143 4.00 -20.43 -20.10
N PRO A 144 4.81 -21.14 -20.92
CA PRO A 144 5.24 -22.50 -20.63
C PRO A 144 5.94 -22.67 -19.27
N GLU A 145 6.92 -21.84 -18.92
CA GLU A 145 7.61 -21.92 -17.62
C GLU A 145 6.66 -21.60 -16.45
N SER A 146 5.73 -20.65 -16.63
CA SER A 146 4.75 -20.36 -15.59
C SER A 146 3.78 -21.53 -15.31
N LEU A 147 3.62 -22.49 -16.23
CA LEU A 147 2.82 -23.70 -16.03
C LEU A 147 3.56 -24.82 -15.27
N GLU A 148 4.88 -24.70 -15.10
CA GLU A 148 5.70 -25.70 -14.38
C GLU A 148 5.53 -25.60 -12.86
N VAL A 149 4.99 -24.48 -12.36
CA VAL A 149 4.75 -24.22 -10.93
C VAL A 149 3.27 -24.31 -10.62
N GLN A 150 2.86 -25.28 -9.80
CA GLN A 150 1.48 -25.42 -9.33
C GLN A 150 1.29 -24.78 -7.96
N GLY A 151 0.23 -23.98 -7.79
CA GLY A 151 -0.05 -23.32 -6.51
C GLY A 151 -1.28 -22.41 -6.52
N GLY A 152 -1.17 -21.27 -5.84
CA GLY A 152 -2.22 -20.27 -5.72
C GLY A 152 -2.41 -19.39 -6.96
N PRO A 153 -3.32 -18.40 -6.91
CA PRO A 153 -3.68 -17.58 -8.06
C PRO A 153 -2.50 -16.74 -8.59
N GLY A 154 -2.04 -17.05 -9.79
CA GLY A 154 -0.86 -16.43 -10.40
C GLY A 154 0.46 -16.81 -9.75
N GLU A 155 0.53 -17.93 -9.03
CA GLU A 155 1.81 -18.54 -8.67
C GLU A 155 2.58 -18.96 -9.94
N GLY A 156 3.91 -19.06 -9.86
CA GLY A 156 4.77 -19.28 -11.04
C GLY A 156 4.97 -18.07 -11.97
N ASN A 157 4.30 -16.93 -11.73
CA ASN A 157 4.34 -15.80 -12.65
C ASN A 157 5.72 -15.12 -12.78
N ILE A 158 6.27 -15.12 -14.01
CA ILE A 158 7.49 -14.35 -14.35
C ILE A 158 7.24 -12.85 -14.25
N ARG A 159 6.10 -12.39 -14.80
CA ARG A 159 5.54 -11.06 -14.59
C ARG A 159 4.02 -11.15 -14.57
N GLY A 160 3.38 -10.37 -13.70
CA GLY A 160 1.95 -10.08 -13.78
C GLY A 160 0.96 -11.22 -13.49
N ILE A 161 0.84 -12.18 -14.41
CA ILE A 161 -0.21 -13.20 -14.48
C ILE A 161 0.46 -14.57 -14.66
N GLY A 162 0.04 -15.58 -13.90
CA GLY A 162 0.53 -16.94 -14.02
C GLY A 162 -0.33 -17.79 -14.97
N GLY A 163 0.27 -18.83 -15.53
CA GLY A 163 -0.43 -19.86 -16.31
C GLY A 163 -1.05 -20.92 -15.39
N ASP A 164 -2.35 -21.17 -15.56
CA ASP A 164 -3.06 -22.24 -14.83
C ASP A 164 -3.13 -23.51 -15.70
N GLN A 165 -3.49 -23.34 -16.98
CA GLN A 165 -3.62 -24.42 -17.95
C GLN A 165 -3.48 -23.89 -19.38
N ARG A 166 -2.82 -24.66 -20.26
CA ARG A 166 -2.98 -24.49 -21.72
C ARG A 166 -4.12 -25.40 -22.20
N LEU A 167 -5.12 -24.79 -22.83
CA LEU A 167 -6.32 -25.46 -23.34
C LEU A 167 -6.11 -25.94 -24.78
N GLU A 168 -5.46 -25.11 -25.60
CA GLU A 168 -5.27 -25.34 -27.04
C GLU A 168 -3.85 -25.01 -27.49
N ASP A 169 -3.35 -25.72 -28.51
CA ASP A 169 -2.07 -25.46 -29.16
C ASP A 169 -2.10 -25.89 -30.64
N MET A 170 -2.08 -24.91 -31.55
CA MET A 170 -2.20 -25.10 -33.00
C MET A 170 -1.13 -24.27 -33.73
N THR A 171 -0.27 -24.93 -34.49
CA THR A 171 0.78 -24.29 -35.30
C THR A 171 0.38 -24.24 -36.78
N VAL A 172 0.68 -23.12 -37.44
CA VAL A 172 0.41 -22.88 -38.86
C VAL A 172 1.74 -22.51 -39.54
N ASP A 173 2.28 -23.44 -40.32
CA ASP A 173 3.61 -23.34 -40.91
C ASP A 173 3.82 -22.05 -41.72
N GLY A 174 4.91 -21.34 -41.41
CA GLY A 174 5.27 -20.06 -42.04
C GLY A 174 4.41 -18.85 -41.63
N VAL A 175 3.35 -19.03 -40.83
CA VAL A 175 2.47 -17.93 -40.37
C VAL A 175 2.63 -17.66 -38.88
N GLY A 176 2.62 -18.69 -38.03
CA GLY A 176 2.68 -18.54 -36.58
C GLY A 176 1.98 -19.65 -35.82
N GLN A 177 1.71 -19.40 -34.54
CA GLN A 177 1.09 -20.33 -33.61
C GLN A 177 -0.11 -19.66 -32.92
N LEU A 178 -1.19 -20.40 -32.71
CA LEU A 178 -2.33 -20.02 -31.87
C LEU A 178 -2.37 -20.99 -30.68
N GLN A 179 -2.36 -20.45 -29.48
CA GLN A 179 -2.59 -21.18 -28.24
C GLN A 179 -3.77 -20.54 -27.49
N VAL A 180 -4.45 -21.30 -26.64
CA VAL A 180 -5.38 -20.74 -25.64
C VAL A 180 -4.88 -21.10 -24.26
N TYR A 181 -4.72 -20.11 -23.39
CA TYR A 181 -4.33 -20.29 -22.00
C TYR A 181 -5.43 -19.80 -21.05
N GLN A 182 -5.71 -20.59 -20.02
CA GLN A 182 -6.32 -20.11 -18.78
C GLN A 182 -5.19 -19.62 -17.86
N LEU A 183 -5.33 -18.40 -17.37
CA LEU A 183 -4.34 -17.69 -16.57
C LEU A 183 -5.00 -17.14 -15.29
N SER A 184 -4.23 -16.94 -14.22
CA SER A 184 -4.71 -16.28 -13.01
C SER A 184 -3.70 -15.29 -12.40
N ALA A 185 -4.20 -14.39 -11.55
CA ALA A 185 -3.38 -13.42 -10.83
C ALA A 185 -3.98 -13.07 -9.47
N GLN A 186 -3.17 -13.15 -8.41
CA GLN A 186 -3.51 -12.59 -7.12
C GLN A 186 -3.39 -11.05 -7.16
N PHE A 187 -4.52 -10.38 -6.97
CA PHE A 187 -4.58 -8.94 -6.76
C PHE A 187 -4.44 -8.61 -5.27
N PRO A 188 -3.97 -7.40 -4.89
CA PRO A 188 -3.92 -7.01 -3.49
C PRO A 188 -5.29 -7.06 -2.80
N GLY A 189 -5.27 -7.42 -1.52
CA GLY A 189 -6.46 -7.39 -0.66
C GLY A 189 -7.05 -5.98 -0.54
N PRO A 190 -8.38 -5.85 -0.33
CA PRO A 190 -9.36 -6.91 -0.11
C PRO A 190 -9.94 -7.51 -1.42
N THR A 191 -9.32 -7.27 -2.59
CA THR A 191 -9.93 -7.67 -3.86
C THR A 191 -9.65 -9.13 -4.23
N SER A 192 -10.64 -9.78 -4.86
CA SER A 192 -10.55 -11.18 -5.26
C SER A 192 -9.47 -11.44 -6.32
N PRO A 193 -8.91 -12.66 -6.40
CA PRO A 193 -8.03 -13.05 -7.49
C PRO A 193 -8.75 -12.94 -8.83
N ARG A 194 -8.01 -12.64 -9.90
CA ARG A 194 -8.55 -12.59 -11.26
C ARG A 194 -8.17 -13.84 -12.02
N GLU A 195 -9.05 -14.22 -12.94
CA GLU A 195 -8.73 -15.18 -13.98
C GLU A 195 -8.99 -14.62 -15.37
N PHE A 196 -8.10 -14.93 -16.30
CA PHE A 196 -8.14 -14.51 -17.69
C PHE A 196 -8.12 -15.77 -18.56
N ILE A 197 -8.81 -15.75 -19.70
CA ILE A 197 -8.61 -16.74 -20.75
C ILE A 197 -8.21 -15.95 -21.98
N THR A 198 -7.06 -16.30 -22.55
CA THR A 198 -6.43 -15.55 -23.64
C THR A 198 -6.18 -16.48 -24.82
N LEU A 199 -6.63 -16.05 -25.99
CA LEU A 199 -6.22 -16.57 -27.28
C LEU A 199 -4.92 -15.84 -27.63
N LEU A 200 -3.83 -16.57 -27.58
CA LEU A 200 -2.47 -16.09 -27.76
C LEU A 200 -1.98 -16.47 -29.16
N ILE A 201 -1.86 -15.48 -30.05
CA ILE A 201 -1.27 -15.67 -31.37
C ILE A 201 0.19 -15.19 -31.31
N THR A 202 1.13 -15.99 -31.81
CA THR A 202 2.53 -15.59 -31.93
C THR A 202 3.08 -15.78 -33.35
N SER A 203 3.97 -14.90 -33.79
CA SER A 203 4.57 -14.96 -35.14
C SER A 203 5.93 -14.28 -35.20
N ASP A 204 6.84 -14.85 -35.99
CA ASP A 204 8.14 -14.28 -36.38
C ASP A 204 8.23 -14.04 -37.92
N THR A 205 7.08 -14.05 -38.61
CA THR A 205 6.95 -13.81 -40.06
C THR A 205 5.93 -12.73 -40.42
N CYS A 206 5.30 -12.07 -39.43
CA CYS A 206 4.16 -11.19 -39.62
C CYS A 206 4.45 -9.80 -40.19
N LEU A 207 5.68 -9.26 -40.04
CA LEU A 207 5.99 -7.90 -40.50
C LEU A 207 6.17 -7.82 -42.02
N THR A 208 5.70 -6.72 -42.60
CA THR A 208 5.66 -6.51 -44.05
C THR A 208 6.66 -5.42 -44.50
N ASN A 209 6.53 -4.96 -45.75
CA ASN A 209 7.26 -3.79 -46.24
C ASN A 209 7.06 -2.53 -45.38
N ALA A 210 5.95 -2.43 -44.63
CA ALA A 210 5.63 -1.28 -43.79
C ALA A 210 6.58 -1.09 -42.59
N SER A 211 7.24 -2.16 -42.14
CA SER A 211 8.17 -2.17 -41.00
C SER A 211 9.65 -2.29 -41.39
N LYS A 212 9.99 -2.06 -42.66
CA LYS A 212 11.37 -2.23 -43.15
C LYS A 212 12.38 -1.31 -42.46
N VAL A 213 13.57 -1.85 -42.21
CA VAL A 213 14.78 -1.13 -41.76
C VAL A 213 15.92 -1.47 -42.72
N ALA A 214 16.65 -0.45 -43.17
CA ALA A 214 17.73 -0.57 -44.17
C ALA A 214 17.35 -1.37 -45.44
N GLY A 215 16.08 -1.31 -45.87
CA GLY A 215 15.55 -2.03 -47.04
C GLY A 215 15.13 -3.49 -46.78
N SER A 216 15.48 -4.04 -45.62
CA SER A 216 15.14 -5.41 -45.17
C SER A 216 13.98 -5.40 -44.18
N ILE A 217 13.26 -6.51 -44.04
CA ILE A 217 12.33 -6.71 -42.92
C ILE A 217 13.18 -7.16 -41.73
N PRO A 218 13.17 -6.45 -40.58
CA PRO A 218 14.02 -6.80 -39.44
C PRO A 218 13.59 -8.13 -38.81
N ARG A 219 14.50 -8.78 -38.08
CA ARG A 219 14.12 -9.89 -37.20
C ARG A 219 13.13 -9.38 -36.15
N HIS A 220 12.05 -10.12 -35.95
CA HIS A 220 10.94 -9.71 -35.09
C HIS A 220 10.25 -10.91 -34.47
N PHE A 221 9.55 -10.67 -33.38
CA PHE A 221 8.61 -11.60 -32.80
C PHE A 221 7.44 -10.81 -32.21
N MET A 222 6.23 -11.22 -32.55
CA MET A 222 4.99 -10.59 -32.13
C MET A 222 4.15 -11.59 -31.34
N VAL A 223 3.54 -11.09 -30.27
CA VAL A 223 2.59 -11.78 -29.40
C VAL A 223 1.32 -10.95 -29.36
N VAL A 224 0.18 -11.56 -29.66
CA VAL A 224 -1.15 -10.93 -29.65
C VAL A 224 -2.01 -11.68 -28.66
N SER A 225 -2.45 -11.01 -27.58
CA SER A 225 -3.41 -11.55 -26.61
C SER A 225 -4.80 -10.98 -26.89
N ILE A 226 -5.74 -11.88 -27.15
CA ILE A 226 -7.15 -11.58 -27.37
C ILE A 226 -7.94 -12.30 -26.27
N PRO A 227 -8.78 -11.62 -25.48
CA PRO A 227 -9.62 -12.34 -24.51
C PRO A 227 -10.53 -13.33 -25.23
N CYS A 228 -10.76 -14.51 -24.66
CA CYS A 228 -11.78 -15.41 -25.17
C CYS A 228 -12.54 -16.16 -24.08
N SER A 229 -13.68 -16.74 -24.44
CA SER A 229 -14.31 -17.82 -23.69
C SER A 229 -13.87 -19.16 -24.28
N HIS A 230 -13.80 -20.20 -23.44
CA HIS A 230 -13.48 -21.57 -23.87
C HIS A 230 -14.39 -22.55 -23.13
N PRO A 231 -14.97 -23.57 -23.79
CA PRO A 231 -15.90 -24.51 -23.14
C PRO A 231 -15.27 -25.22 -21.93
N ASP A 232 -14.00 -25.63 -22.05
CA ASP A 232 -13.27 -26.32 -20.97
C ASP A 232 -12.70 -25.40 -19.88
N ALA A 233 -12.89 -24.09 -19.97
CA ALA A 233 -12.53 -23.13 -18.93
C ALA A 233 -13.75 -22.26 -18.51
N PRO A 234 -14.78 -22.87 -17.88
CA PRO A 234 -15.92 -22.14 -17.36
C PRO A 234 -15.50 -21.17 -16.22
N PRO A 235 -16.29 -20.11 -15.92
CA PRO A 235 -15.98 -19.18 -14.84
C PRO A 235 -15.88 -19.87 -13.47
N ARG A 236 -14.79 -19.62 -12.74
CA ARG A 236 -14.51 -20.21 -11.42
C ARG A 236 -15.08 -19.33 -10.30
N SER A 237 -15.84 -19.94 -9.39
CA SER A 237 -16.61 -19.23 -8.34
C SER A 237 -15.76 -18.51 -7.28
N ASN A 238 -14.45 -18.76 -7.21
CA ASN A 238 -13.51 -18.13 -6.30
C ASN A 238 -12.68 -16.99 -6.95
N MET A 239 -12.92 -16.68 -8.23
CA MET A 239 -12.17 -15.69 -8.99
C MET A 239 -13.07 -14.76 -9.80
N VAL A 240 -12.58 -13.58 -10.15
CA VAL A 240 -13.25 -12.64 -11.05
C VAL A 240 -12.69 -12.81 -12.46
N ARG A 241 -13.55 -13.05 -13.45
CA ARG A 241 -13.15 -13.00 -14.87
C ARG A 241 -12.70 -11.59 -15.22
N GLY A 242 -11.41 -11.43 -15.49
CA GLY A 242 -10.83 -10.22 -16.09
C GLY A 242 -10.62 -10.39 -17.59
N PHE A 243 -10.44 -9.28 -18.29
CA PHE A 243 -10.13 -9.22 -19.71
C PHE A 243 -8.91 -8.32 -19.93
N TYR A 244 -7.98 -8.75 -20.79
CA TYR A 244 -6.91 -7.88 -21.29
C TYR A 244 -6.70 -8.11 -22.80
N GLU A 245 -6.63 -7.02 -23.54
CA GLU A 245 -6.42 -6.95 -24.98
C GLU A 245 -5.01 -6.40 -25.18
N SER A 246 -4.09 -7.16 -25.78
CA SER A 246 -2.72 -6.66 -25.97
C SER A 246 -2.03 -7.13 -27.24
N ILE A 247 -1.06 -6.33 -27.67
CA ILE A 247 -0.01 -6.70 -28.61
C ILE A 247 1.32 -6.38 -27.95
N GLU A 248 2.24 -7.31 -27.95
CA GLU A 248 3.63 -7.06 -27.58
C GLU A 248 4.54 -7.54 -28.71
N MET A 249 5.51 -6.72 -29.11
CA MET A 249 6.36 -6.96 -30.26
C MET A 249 7.79 -6.53 -29.94
N ILE A 250 8.73 -7.43 -30.15
CA ILE A 250 10.15 -7.11 -30.27
C ILE A 250 10.52 -7.04 -31.75
N ARG A 251 11.40 -6.11 -32.11
CA ARG A 251 12.13 -6.14 -33.38
C ARG A 251 13.54 -5.60 -33.23
N GLU A 252 14.43 -6.21 -33.98
CA GLU A 252 15.79 -5.75 -34.17
C GLU A 252 15.83 -4.40 -34.90
N ILE A 253 16.78 -3.55 -34.54
CA ILE A 253 17.24 -2.43 -35.35
C ILE A 253 18.61 -2.84 -35.92
N PRO A 254 18.70 -3.39 -37.15
CA PRO A 254 19.95 -3.95 -37.65
C PRO A 254 21.02 -2.87 -37.81
N MET A 255 22.18 -3.03 -37.19
CA MET A 255 23.34 -2.14 -37.39
C MET A 255 24.33 -2.81 -38.35
N GLY A 256 24.95 -2.03 -39.23
CA GLY A 256 25.71 -2.56 -40.38
C GLY A 256 27.01 -3.32 -40.07
N ASP A 257 27.57 -3.17 -38.87
CA ASP A 257 28.87 -3.72 -38.47
C ASP A 257 28.73 -4.67 -37.27
N GLY A 258 29.42 -5.83 -37.29
CA GLY A 258 29.53 -6.74 -36.13
C GLY A 258 28.34 -7.67 -35.88
N ASP A 259 28.30 -8.29 -34.70
CA ASP A 259 27.37 -9.37 -34.34
C ASP A 259 25.91 -8.88 -34.24
N ALA A 260 24.99 -9.61 -34.88
CA ALA A 260 23.56 -9.33 -34.87
C ALA A 260 22.93 -9.47 -33.48
N GLU A 261 23.44 -10.34 -32.60
CA GLU A 261 22.98 -10.43 -31.21
C GLU A 261 23.41 -9.24 -30.34
N THR A 262 24.22 -8.31 -30.88
CA THR A 262 24.51 -7.01 -30.24
C THR A 262 23.69 -5.85 -30.81
N ASN A 263 22.78 -6.08 -31.76
CA ASN A 263 21.90 -5.04 -32.28
C ASN A 263 20.90 -4.53 -31.22
N PRO A 264 20.53 -3.24 -31.25
CA PRO A 264 19.45 -2.72 -30.42
C PRO A 264 18.12 -3.43 -30.73
N VAL A 265 17.38 -3.82 -29.69
CA VAL A 265 16.03 -4.37 -29.82
C VAL A 265 15.03 -3.31 -29.38
N GLU A 266 14.16 -2.89 -30.31
CA GLU A 266 12.97 -2.09 -30.01
C GLU A 266 11.88 -3.00 -29.45
N TRP A 267 11.35 -2.67 -28.28
CA TRP A 267 10.26 -3.39 -27.63
C TRP A 267 9.04 -2.47 -27.53
N ILE A 268 7.93 -2.91 -28.11
CA ILE A 268 6.65 -2.21 -28.14
C ILE A 268 5.59 -3.07 -27.48
N MET A 269 4.80 -2.47 -26.60
CA MET A 269 3.61 -3.06 -25.99
C MET A 269 2.43 -2.10 -26.19
N VAL A 270 1.27 -2.63 -26.56
CA VAL A 270 -0.03 -1.95 -26.55
C VAL A 270 -0.95 -2.80 -25.68
N THR A 271 -1.66 -2.19 -24.73
CA THR A 271 -2.59 -2.91 -23.85
C THR A 271 -3.80 -2.08 -23.44
N ARG A 272 -4.93 -2.77 -23.25
CA ARG A 272 -6.12 -2.31 -22.54
C ARG A 272 -6.66 -3.46 -21.70
N SER A 273 -7.13 -3.16 -20.49
CA SER A 273 -7.63 -4.19 -19.57
C SER A 273 -8.80 -3.72 -18.72
N ASP A 274 -9.71 -4.65 -18.44
CA ASP A 274 -10.78 -4.50 -17.45
C ASP A 274 -10.66 -5.67 -16.46
N PRO A 275 -10.28 -5.44 -15.19
CA PRO A 275 -10.10 -6.52 -14.20
C PRO A 275 -11.41 -7.14 -13.72
N GLY A 276 -12.55 -6.61 -14.16
CA GLY A 276 -13.87 -7.01 -13.66
C GLY A 276 -14.09 -6.68 -12.19
N GLY A 277 -15.30 -6.95 -11.71
CA GLY A 277 -15.66 -6.87 -10.29
C GLY A 277 -15.62 -5.45 -9.73
N GLY A 278 -16.49 -4.57 -10.23
CA GLY A 278 -16.87 -3.30 -9.57
C GLY A 278 -15.82 -2.18 -9.47
N ILE A 279 -14.54 -2.42 -9.78
CA ILE A 279 -13.48 -1.41 -9.65
C ILE A 279 -13.71 -0.25 -10.63
N PRO A 280 -13.81 1.02 -10.17
CA PRO A 280 -13.95 2.17 -11.04
C PRO A 280 -12.75 2.31 -12.00
N ARG A 281 -13.02 2.32 -13.33
CA ARG A 281 -11.96 2.31 -14.36
C ARG A 281 -10.93 3.44 -14.23
N PHE A 282 -11.28 4.60 -13.68
CA PHE A 282 -10.31 5.68 -13.46
C PHE A 282 -9.21 5.31 -12.44
N MET A 283 -9.48 4.38 -11.51
CA MET A 283 -8.49 3.86 -10.57
C MET A 283 -7.52 2.91 -11.28
N VAL A 284 -8.05 2.01 -12.11
CA VAL A 284 -7.26 1.14 -13.01
C VAL A 284 -6.36 2.00 -13.91
N GLU A 285 -6.97 2.90 -14.70
CA GLU A 285 -6.32 3.78 -15.67
C GLU A 285 -5.24 4.71 -15.06
N ARG A 286 -5.30 5.00 -13.75
CA ARG A 286 -4.30 5.83 -13.08
C ARG A 286 -2.98 5.09 -12.88
N ASN A 287 -3.06 3.79 -12.60
CA ASN A 287 -1.92 3.02 -12.10
C ASN A 287 -1.20 2.23 -13.22
N VAL A 288 -1.89 1.96 -14.36
CA VAL A 288 -1.35 1.28 -15.56
C VAL A 288 0.09 1.69 -15.92
N PRO A 289 0.43 3.01 -15.99
CA PRO A 289 1.74 3.44 -16.49
C PRO A 289 2.93 2.98 -15.65
N SER A 290 2.76 2.78 -14.34
CA SER A 290 3.84 2.25 -13.49
C SER A 290 3.88 0.72 -13.55
N SER A 291 2.72 0.03 -13.50
CA SER A 291 2.66 -1.43 -13.60
C SER A 291 3.31 -1.97 -14.88
N ILE A 292 2.98 -1.42 -16.06
CA ILE A 292 3.53 -1.95 -17.33
C ILE A 292 5.05 -1.71 -17.49
N VAL A 293 5.64 -0.81 -16.69
CA VAL A 293 7.11 -0.63 -16.62
C VAL A 293 7.70 -1.58 -15.57
N GLN A 294 7.06 -1.77 -14.42
CA GLN A 294 7.51 -2.70 -13.38
C GLN A 294 7.48 -4.16 -13.85
N ASP A 295 6.42 -4.59 -14.54
CA ASP A 295 6.30 -5.94 -15.07
C ASP A 295 7.29 -6.19 -16.22
N ALA A 296 7.64 -5.15 -16.99
CA ALA A 296 8.70 -5.22 -17.99
C ALA A 296 10.10 -5.35 -17.36
N VAL A 297 10.34 -4.71 -16.20
CA VAL A 297 11.57 -4.89 -15.41
C VAL A 297 11.68 -6.32 -14.88
N LYS A 298 10.60 -6.90 -14.34
CA LYS A 298 10.56 -8.31 -13.89
C LYS A 298 10.92 -9.28 -15.02
N PHE A 299 10.30 -9.14 -16.20
CA PHE A 299 10.62 -9.94 -17.37
C PHE A 299 12.09 -9.80 -17.78
N LEU A 300 12.64 -8.58 -17.78
CA LEU A 300 14.04 -8.34 -18.14
C LEU A 300 15.03 -8.93 -17.12
N ASP A 301 14.73 -8.86 -15.82
CA ASP A 301 15.55 -9.49 -14.78
C ASP A 301 15.55 -11.03 -14.94
N TRP A 302 14.40 -11.67 -15.20
CA TRP A 302 14.31 -13.11 -15.47
C TRP A 302 15.00 -13.50 -16.79
N ALA A 303 14.73 -12.81 -17.89
CA ALA A 303 15.24 -13.13 -19.22
C ALA A 303 16.77 -12.97 -19.32
N CYS A 304 17.34 -11.96 -18.64
CA CYS A 304 18.80 -11.79 -18.55
C CYS A 304 19.46 -12.85 -17.66
N ALA A 305 18.78 -13.31 -16.59
CA ALA A 305 19.32 -14.29 -15.64
C ALA A 305 19.31 -15.75 -16.16
N LYS A 306 18.54 -16.06 -17.21
CA LYS A 306 18.54 -17.38 -17.87
C LYS A 306 19.86 -17.63 -18.60
N GLU A 307 20.41 -18.83 -18.50
CA GLU A 307 21.57 -19.25 -19.30
C GLU A 307 21.17 -19.58 -20.74
N ASP A 308 22.11 -19.42 -21.67
CA ASP A 308 21.88 -19.67 -23.10
C ASP A 308 22.01 -21.16 -23.42
N GLU A 309 21.01 -21.94 -22.98
CA GLU A 309 20.83 -23.33 -23.38
C GLU A 309 20.80 -23.43 -24.92
N VAL A 310 21.83 -24.04 -25.52
CA VAL A 310 21.84 -24.27 -26.96
C VAL A 310 21.01 -25.52 -27.24
N GLU A 311 19.82 -25.34 -27.82
CA GLU A 311 18.99 -26.45 -28.27
C GLU A 311 19.72 -27.26 -29.34
N ALA A 312 20.29 -28.40 -28.94
CA ALA A 312 20.92 -29.35 -29.84
C ALA A 312 19.86 -29.91 -30.81
N GLY A 313 20.04 -29.63 -32.10
CA GLY A 313 19.00 -29.79 -33.11
C GLY A 313 18.45 -31.22 -33.23
N ALA A 314 17.15 -31.33 -33.49
CA ALA A 314 16.46 -32.59 -33.69
C ALA A 314 16.99 -33.34 -34.94
N THR A 315 17.79 -34.40 -34.77
CA THR A 315 18.02 -35.46 -35.77
C THR A 315 18.78 -36.68 -35.21
N ALA A 316 18.09 -37.58 -34.50
CA ALA A 316 18.49 -39.00 -34.35
C ALA A 316 17.31 -39.86 -33.89
N GLY A 317 17.38 -41.18 -34.10
CA GLY A 317 16.30 -42.13 -33.79
C GLY A 317 16.29 -42.63 -32.34
N LYS A 318 15.34 -43.54 -32.07
CA LYS A 318 15.22 -44.33 -30.84
C LYS A 318 16.54 -44.98 -30.40
N ASP A 319 16.74 -45.13 -29.10
CA ASP A 319 16.62 -46.44 -28.45
C ASP A 319 16.41 -46.30 -26.93
N ASP A 320 16.23 -47.43 -26.24
CA ASP A 320 15.53 -47.52 -24.95
C ASP A 320 16.49 -47.77 -23.74
N SER A 321 15.96 -47.52 -22.54
CA SER A 321 16.49 -47.91 -21.20
C SER A 321 17.82 -47.31 -20.70
N ALA A 322 17.77 -46.73 -19.48
CA ALA A 322 18.59 -47.08 -18.30
C ALA A 322 18.62 -45.94 -17.27
N GLU A 323 18.24 -46.22 -16.02
CA GLU A 323 18.43 -45.27 -14.90
C GLU A 323 19.91 -45.16 -14.52
N THR A 324 20.37 -43.98 -14.09
CA THR A 324 21.42 -43.90 -13.06
C THR A 324 21.36 -42.58 -12.29
N SER A 325 21.10 -42.67 -10.99
CA SER A 325 20.97 -41.52 -10.10
C SER A 325 22.30 -40.78 -9.89
N ARG A 326 22.28 -39.44 -9.98
CA ARG A 326 23.23 -38.57 -9.28
C ARG A 326 22.47 -37.44 -8.59
N ALA A 327 22.60 -37.37 -7.27
CA ALA A 327 22.03 -36.29 -6.48
C ALA A 327 22.81 -34.98 -6.68
N HIS A 328 22.09 -33.86 -6.62
CA HIS A 328 22.67 -32.53 -6.48
C HIS A 328 21.81 -31.72 -5.51
N ASP A 329 22.45 -30.91 -4.65
CA ASP A 329 21.80 -30.27 -3.51
C ASP A 329 20.83 -29.14 -3.94
N PRO A 330 19.58 -29.14 -3.44
CA PRO A 330 18.63 -28.05 -3.67
C PRO A 330 18.75 -26.92 -2.62
N GLU A 331 19.96 -26.48 -2.26
CA GLU A 331 20.16 -25.28 -1.42
C GLU A 331 20.35 -24.00 -2.26
N ARG A 332 19.28 -23.58 -2.96
CA ARG A 332 19.10 -22.19 -3.42
C ARG A 332 17.68 -21.70 -3.19
N THR A 333 17.34 -21.55 -1.92
CA THR A 333 16.07 -20.95 -1.46
C THR A 333 15.96 -19.50 -1.93
N PHE A 334 15.27 -19.27 -3.04
CA PHE A 334 14.76 -17.94 -3.37
C PHE A 334 13.72 -17.54 -2.32
N SER A 335 13.94 -16.43 -1.61
CA SER A 335 12.99 -15.90 -0.64
C SER A 335 11.76 -15.33 -1.34
N PRO A 336 10.53 -15.78 -1.04
CA PRO A 336 9.32 -15.21 -1.63
C PRO A 336 9.11 -13.75 -1.18
N THR A 337 9.26 -12.80 -2.09
CA THR A 337 9.00 -11.37 -1.84
C THR A 337 7.94 -10.82 -2.79
N GLU A 338 6.69 -10.84 -2.33
CA GLU A 338 5.59 -9.97 -2.75
C GLU A 338 5.32 -9.84 -4.27
N THR A 339 5.16 -10.96 -4.98
CA THR A 339 4.68 -11.03 -6.37
C THR A 339 3.19 -10.68 -6.53
N ASN A 340 2.82 -9.44 -6.16
CA ASN A 340 1.49 -8.91 -6.44
C ASN A 340 1.23 -8.80 -7.96
N GLY A 341 0.10 -9.33 -8.41
CA GLY A 341 -0.28 -9.41 -9.82
C GLY A 341 -0.68 -8.06 -10.41
N MET A 342 0.23 -7.45 -11.19
CA MET A 342 0.05 -6.13 -11.80
C MET A 342 -0.16 -6.18 -13.32
N GLY A 343 0.29 -7.27 -13.97
CA GLY A 343 0.62 -7.30 -15.40
C GLY A 343 -0.51 -7.65 -16.36
N ALA A 344 -1.76 -7.57 -15.93
CA ALA A 344 -2.85 -7.25 -16.87
C ALA A 344 -2.77 -5.78 -17.35
N GLY A 345 -1.87 -4.97 -16.78
CA GLY A 345 -1.92 -3.51 -16.90
C GLY A 345 -2.90 -2.89 -15.89
N VAL A 346 -3.12 -3.55 -14.75
CA VAL A 346 -4.07 -3.13 -13.72
C VAL A 346 -3.29 -2.86 -12.44
N GLY A 347 -2.72 -1.66 -12.33
CA GLY A 347 -1.91 -1.26 -11.18
C GLY A 347 -2.73 -1.01 -9.90
N THR A 348 -2.05 -1.09 -8.76
CA THR A 348 -2.64 -1.29 -7.44
C THR A 348 -3.13 -0.01 -6.73
N SER A 349 -4.24 -0.09 -6.01
CA SER A 349 -4.69 0.96 -5.07
C SER A 349 -3.81 1.07 -3.82
N ILE A 350 -3.87 2.20 -3.13
CA ILE A 350 -2.93 2.58 -2.07
C ILE A 350 -3.40 2.06 -0.70
N VAL A 351 -2.55 1.27 -0.04
CA VAL A 351 -2.45 1.15 1.44
C VAL A 351 -0.96 1.23 1.81
N ASP A 352 -0.63 1.56 3.06
CA ASP A 352 0.57 2.32 3.43
C ASP A 352 1.86 1.51 3.71
N ARG A 353 3.01 2.18 3.62
CA ARG A 353 4.35 1.67 3.96
C ARG A 353 4.71 1.97 5.42
N THR A 354 4.35 1.10 6.36
CA THR A 354 4.86 1.13 7.74
C THR A 354 6.01 0.14 7.91
N GLY A 355 7.26 0.62 7.84
CA GLY A 355 8.45 -0.22 8.01
C GLY A 355 8.85 -0.41 9.48
N GLU A 356 8.63 -1.60 10.04
CA GLU A 356 9.14 -1.99 11.36
C GLU A 356 10.49 -2.71 11.28
N ALA A 357 11.59 -1.96 11.46
CA ALA A 357 12.95 -2.51 11.50
C ALA A 357 13.31 -3.08 12.89
N GLY A 358 12.61 -4.13 13.33
CA GLY A 358 12.73 -4.74 14.66
C GLY A 358 13.95 -5.65 14.90
N SER A 359 15.17 -5.24 14.56
CA SER A 359 16.36 -6.07 14.77
C SER A 359 16.93 -5.96 16.20
N GLN A 360 16.79 -7.01 16.99
CA GLN A 360 17.59 -7.18 18.21
C GLN A 360 19.07 -7.37 17.86
N TYR A 361 19.99 -6.60 18.45
CA TYR A 361 21.40 -7.00 18.55
C TYR A 361 22.03 -6.56 19.88
N SER A 362 22.96 -7.38 20.37
CA SER A 362 23.47 -7.31 21.74
C SER A 362 24.35 -6.10 22.03
N LEU A 363 24.17 -5.53 23.23
CA LEU A 363 25.09 -4.58 23.82
C LEU A 363 26.53 -5.16 23.90
N ARG A 364 27.50 -4.45 23.31
CA ARG A 364 28.88 -4.42 23.84
C ARG A 364 29.32 -2.97 24.00
N ARG A 365 29.79 -2.64 25.21
CA ARG A 365 30.13 -1.29 25.66
C ARG A 365 31.64 -1.13 25.76
N THR A 366 32.22 -0.26 24.94
CA THR A 366 33.56 0.31 25.15
C THR A 366 33.45 1.83 25.17
N ARG A 367 34.13 2.48 26.13
CA ARG A 367 34.12 3.94 26.34
C ARG A 367 35.40 4.56 25.78
N SER A 368 35.27 5.71 25.09
CA SER A 368 35.97 6.95 25.48
C SER A 368 35.66 8.10 24.51
N ASP A 369 35.28 9.24 25.10
CA ASP A 369 35.67 10.62 24.76
C ASP A 369 35.45 11.15 23.33
N SER A 370 34.35 11.90 23.16
CA SER A 370 34.08 12.77 22.02
C SER A 370 34.30 14.24 22.38
N SER A 371 35.25 14.92 21.74
CA SER A 371 35.34 16.38 21.72
C SER A 371 34.59 16.97 20.52
N SER A 372 33.96 18.12 20.68
CA SER A 372 33.07 18.71 19.68
C SER A 372 33.77 19.77 18.81
N SER A 373 33.50 19.74 17.51
CA SER A 373 33.35 20.96 16.71
C SER A 373 32.63 20.66 15.38
N THR A 374 31.79 21.59 14.95
CA THR A 374 31.07 21.57 13.68
C THR A 374 31.46 22.79 12.87
N SER A 375 31.77 22.63 11.59
CA SER A 375 31.76 23.73 10.62
C SER A 375 31.54 23.20 9.21
N SER A 376 30.89 23.99 8.37
CA SER A 376 30.62 23.71 6.95
C SER A 376 30.94 24.93 6.10
N SER A 377 31.41 24.67 4.87
CA SER A 377 31.85 25.61 3.82
C SER A 377 30.76 26.64 3.39
N ALA A 378 31.03 27.68 2.59
CA ALA A 378 32.19 27.96 1.73
C ALA A 378 32.39 29.47 1.41
N GLU A 379 33.67 29.86 1.23
CA GLU A 379 34.27 30.69 0.15
C GLU A 379 33.84 32.15 -0.19
N SER A 380 34.79 32.81 -0.89
CA SER A 380 34.75 34.12 -1.60
C SER A 380 34.89 35.41 -0.75
N PHE A 381 35.81 36.34 -1.05
CA PHE A 381 36.91 36.35 -2.06
C PHE A 381 38.06 37.29 -1.62
N ALA A 382 39.24 37.19 -2.27
CA ALA A 382 40.49 37.93 -1.95
C ALA A 382 40.44 39.45 -2.31
N SER A 383 41.36 40.36 -1.95
CA SER A 383 42.77 40.33 -1.48
C SER A 383 43.00 41.49 -0.45
N ALA A 384 44.13 41.73 0.22
CA ALA A 384 45.54 41.46 -0.10
C ALA A 384 46.46 41.29 1.14
N GLU A 385 47.71 40.89 0.90
CA GLU A 385 48.68 40.44 1.89
C GLU A 385 49.63 41.55 2.41
N GLN A 386 50.12 41.39 3.64
CA GLN A 386 51.51 41.75 3.97
C GLN A 386 52.05 40.92 5.16
N PHE A 387 53.21 40.30 4.97
CA PHE A 387 53.90 39.48 5.99
C PHE A 387 54.57 40.34 7.07
N THR A 388 54.63 39.87 8.33
CA THR A 388 55.90 39.50 9.02
C THR A 388 55.65 38.94 10.44
N THR A 389 56.71 38.44 11.08
CA THR A 389 56.70 37.46 12.19
C THR A 389 56.92 38.03 13.59
N ALA A 390 56.98 37.14 14.59
CA ALA A 390 56.97 37.45 16.02
C ALA A 390 58.31 38.01 16.60
N ARG A 391 58.25 38.32 17.91
CA ARG A 391 59.28 38.93 18.77
C ARG A 391 60.59 38.15 18.92
N ASP A 392 61.67 38.88 19.19
CA ASP A 392 62.50 38.68 20.40
C ASP A 392 63.23 39.99 20.80
N GLY A 393 63.87 40.06 21.98
CA GLY A 393 64.91 41.05 22.31
C GLY A 393 64.76 41.87 23.62
N LEU A 394 65.71 41.69 24.55
CA LEU A 394 66.14 42.62 25.62
C LEU A 394 67.70 42.61 25.66
N PRO A 395 68.41 43.32 26.57
CA PRO A 395 68.98 44.65 26.31
C PRO A 395 70.53 44.68 26.50
N ILE A 396 71.11 45.89 26.72
CA ILE A 396 72.37 46.24 27.45
C ILE A 396 73.31 47.21 26.68
N ASP A 397 73.23 48.51 27.04
CA ASP A 397 74.30 49.38 27.59
C ASP A 397 75.74 49.36 26.99
N ARG A 398 76.28 50.52 26.52
CA ARG A 398 77.37 51.30 27.18
C ARG A 398 77.99 52.50 26.39
N GLU A 399 78.44 53.51 27.18
CA GLU A 399 79.62 54.40 27.01
C GLU A 399 79.76 55.39 25.80
N ILE A 400 79.20 56.61 25.95
CA ILE A 400 79.86 57.96 26.06
C ILE A 400 81.34 58.10 25.54
N PRO A 401 81.84 59.19 24.85
CA PRO A 401 81.35 60.59 24.71
C PRO A 401 81.37 61.23 23.28
N THR A 402 81.19 62.57 23.26
CA THR A 402 81.32 63.62 22.22
C THR A 402 82.75 63.80 21.61
N PRO A 403 83.07 64.74 20.66
CA PRO A 403 82.29 65.88 20.13
C PRO A 403 82.35 66.16 18.58
N SER A 404 81.66 67.23 18.16
CA SER A 404 81.93 68.27 17.10
C SER A 404 82.85 67.97 15.88
N THR A 405 82.70 68.62 14.71
CA THR A 405 82.37 70.05 14.45
C THR A 405 82.04 70.33 12.96
N SER A 406 81.58 71.56 12.67
CA SER A 406 81.82 72.31 11.42
C SER A 406 81.18 71.86 10.11
N SER A 407 80.01 72.44 9.83
CA SER A 407 79.73 73.00 8.50
C SER A 407 79.94 74.51 8.53
N GLN A 408 81.14 74.99 8.17
CA GLN A 408 81.41 76.39 7.75
C GLN A 408 82.87 76.55 7.32
N GLN A 409 83.11 76.92 6.05
CA GLN A 409 84.37 77.53 5.61
C GLN A 409 84.13 78.44 4.40
N SER A 410 84.68 79.65 4.45
CA SER A 410 84.72 80.61 3.35
C SER A 410 86.17 80.86 2.91
N LEU A 411 86.31 81.43 1.71
CA LEU A 411 87.55 81.59 0.92
C LEU A 411 88.74 82.22 1.69
N PRO A 412 89.97 81.66 1.61
CA PRO A 412 91.18 82.34 2.09
C PRO A 412 92.40 82.32 1.12
N LEU A 413 93.12 83.46 1.06
CA LEU A 413 94.51 83.67 0.56
C LEU A 413 95.03 85.02 1.13
N THR A 414 96.33 85.36 1.21
CA THR A 414 97.49 84.74 1.92
C THR A 414 98.68 85.73 1.88
N GLU A 415 99.19 86.19 3.03
CA GLU A 415 100.42 87.03 3.12
C GLU A 415 101.05 86.90 4.53
N ASP A 416 102.36 86.58 4.68
CA ASP A 416 103.11 86.61 5.98
C ASP A 416 104.66 86.41 5.85
N THR A 417 105.46 86.56 6.94
CA THR A 417 106.97 86.45 6.98
C THR A 417 107.61 85.77 8.26
N HIS A 418 108.86 86.09 8.72
CA HIS A 418 109.82 85.18 9.44
C HIS A 418 110.08 85.34 11.01
N HIS A 419 110.11 84.21 11.77
CA HIS A 419 110.91 83.79 12.99
C HIS A 419 110.82 84.39 14.48
N HIS A 420 110.56 83.55 15.53
CA HIS A 420 111.05 83.51 16.99
C HIS A 420 110.14 83.30 18.30
N LYS A 421 110.54 83.65 19.57
CA LYS A 421 110.19 82.93 20.89
C LYS A 421 110.20 83.72 22.27
N GLY A 422 109.59 83.21 23.39
CA GLY A 422 109.89 83.58 24.85
C GLY A 422 108.86 83.17 26.00
N LEU A 423 109.25 82.97 27.32
CA LEU A 423 108.33 82.66 28.50
C LEU A 423 108.95 82.57 29.97
N GLN A 424 108.23 82.93 31.09
CA GLN A 424 108.13 82.33 32.50
C GLN A 424 107.68 83.33 33.65
N LYS A 425 106.46 83.21 34.27
CA LYS A 425 106.05 83.84 35.59
C LYS A 425 104.56 83.54 36.02
N ILE A 426 104.22 82.97 37.21
CA ILE A 426 102.80 82.65 37.62
C ILE A 426 102.36 82.75 39.15
N GLU A 427 102.85 81.93 40.09
CA GLU A 427 102.05 81.24 41.19
C GLU A 427 101.12 82.00 42.20
N GLU A 428 101.49 83.12 42.82
CA GLU A 428 101.03 83.51 44.18
C GLU A 428 99.52 83.84 44.42
N LYS A 429 98.64 83.85 43.41
CA LYS A 429 97.28 84.46 43.50
C LYS A 429 96.18 83.63 44.21
N LYS A 430 96.50 82.54 44.89
CA LYS A 430 95.56 81.43 45.14
C LYS A 430 94.63 81.58 46.35
N ASP A 431 95.13 81.97 47.51
CA ASP A 431 94.44 81.64 48.78
C ASP A 431 93.31 82.59 49.21
N GLN A 432 93.25 83.82 48.69
CA GLN A 432 92.22 84.81 49.06
C GLN A 432 90.79 84.40 48.64
N LEU A 433 90.63 83.41 47.75
CA LEU A 433 89.34 83.03 47.18
C LEU A 433 88.43 82.21 48.11
N LYS A 434 88.96 81.53 49.13
CA LYS A 434 88.16 80.58 49.94
C LYS A 434 87.08 81.24 50.81
N ALA A 435 87.42 82.31 51.53
CA ALA A 435 86.55 82.85 52.59
C ALA A 435 85.20 83.40 52.08
N LYS A 436 85.12 83.85 50.82
CA LYS A 436 83.88 84.36 50.23
C LYS A 436 82.85 83.27 49.86
N LEU A 437 83.23 81.99 49.93
CA LEU A 437 82.40 80.90 49.42
C LEU A 437 81.33 80.44 50.43
N GLU A 438 81.55 80.61 51.73
CA GLU A 438 80.62 80.12 52.76
C GLU A 438 79.39 81.01 52.98
N GLU A 439 79.52 82.35 53.00
CA GLU A 439 78.37 83.26 53.17
C GLU A 439 77.32 83.07 52.06
N ALA A 440 77.77 82.73 50.84
CA ALA A 440 76.90 82.46 49.69
C ALA A 440 75.99 81.23 49.89
N ARG A 441 76.40 80.25 50.72
CA ARG A 441 75.65 79.00 50.92
C ARG A 441 74.40 79.19 51.77
N ALA A 442 74.50 79.92 52.88
CA ALA A 442 73.39 80.09 53.81
C ALA A 442 72.16 80.77 53.18
N LYS A 443 72.38 81.75 52.29
CA LYS A 443 71.30 82.43 51.54
C LYS A 443 70.65 81.54 50.47
N HIS A 444 71.37 80.54 49.95
CA HIS A 444 70.85 79.59 48.96
C HIS A 444 69.87 78.59 49.59
N GLU A 445 70.09 78.20 50.86
CA GLU A 445 69.30 77.18 51.53
C GLU A 445 67.86 77.65 51.89
N SER A 446 67.68 78.90 52.35
CA SER A 446 66.34 79.41 52.66
C SER A 446 65.49 79.66 51.41
N GLY A 447 66.12 79.93 50.26
CA GLY A 447 65.43 80.03 48.97
C GLY A 447 64.82 78.70 48.51
N LEU A 448 65.59 77.61 48.62
CA LEU A 448 65.16 76.27 48.21
C LEU A 448 63.90 75.79 48.96
N GLN A 449 63.80 76.06 50.26
CA GLN A 449 62.63 75.66 51.06
C GLN A 449 61.33 76.35 50.60
N ALA A 450 61.42 77.60 50.13
CA ALA A 450 60.27 78.34 49.63
C ALA A 450 59.77 77.81 48.27
N GLU A 451 60.67 77.39 47.37
CA GLU A 451 60.28 76.75 46.10
C GLU A 451 59.68 75.35 46.30
N SER A 452 60.19 74.56 47.26
CA SER A 452 59.64 73.23 47.58
C SER A 452 58.15 73.33 47.94
N GLN A 453 57.79 74.20 48.89
CA GLN A 453 56.40 74.36 49.32
C GLN A 453 55.45 74.91 48.24
N LYS A 454 55.99 75.53 47.19
CA LYS A 454 55.23 75.97 46.01
C LYS A 454 55.01 74.80 45.04
N THR A 455 56.07 74.08 44.70
CA THR A 455 56.04 72.96 43.75
C THR A 455 55.16 71.80 44.26
N ASP A 456 55.18 71.49 45.56
CA ASP A 456 54.29 70.49 46.16
C ASP A 456 52.79 70.81 45.95
N LYS A 457 52.41 72.09 46.10
CA LYS A 457 51.02 72.56 45.92
C LYS A 457 50.57 72.57 44.45
N GLU A 458 51.50 72.73 43.53
CA GLU A 458 51.23 72.63 42.09
C GLU A 458 51.10 71.15 41.67
N MET A 459 51.93 70.26 42.25
CA MET A 459 51.87 68.81 42.01
C MET A 459 50.56 68.17 42.52
N GLN A 460 50.08 68.54 43.71
CA GLN A 460 48.79 68.05 44.23
C GLN A 460 47.61 68.42 43.31
N LYS A 461 47.58 69.65 42.80
CA LYS A 461 46.54 70.11 41.84
C LYS A 461 46.60 69.38 40.50
N ALA A 462 47.79 69.03 40.03
CA ALA A 462 47.96 68.23 38.82
C ALA A 462 47.37 66.81 39.01
N ASN A 463 47.62 66.18 40.17
CA ASN A 463 47.09 64.85 40.48
C ASN A 463 45.56 64.85 40.59
N GLU A 464 44.93 65.79 41.31
CA GLU A 464 43.46 65.91 41.38
C GLU A 464 42.81 66.08 40.00
N LYS A 465 43.45 66.84 39.10
CA LYS A 465 42.98 67.02 37.72
C LYS A 465 43.07 65.71 36.93
N HIS A 466 44.18 65.00 37.04
CA HIS A 466 44.41 63.74 36.34
C HIS A 466 43.43 62.64 36.80
N GLU A 467 43.16 62.50 38.10
CA GLU A 467 42.15 61.55 38.60
C GLU A 467 40.73 61.89 38.12
N ARG A 468 40.36 63.18 38.10
CA ARG A 468 39.08 63.64 37.54
C ARG A 468 38.94 63.37 36.04
N GLU A 469 40.04 63.44 35.28
CA GLU A 469 40.05 63.11 33.86
C GLU A 469 39.98 61.59 33.63
N LYS A 470 40.73 60.78 34.40
CA LYS A 470 40.66 59.32 34.38
C LYS A 470 39.25 58.80 34.71
N LYS A 471 38.60 59.34 35.75
CA LYS A 471 37.23 58.94 36.11
C LYS A 471 36.22 59.29 35.01
N LYS A 472 36.35 60.45 34.34
CA LYS A 472 35.50 60.82 33.20
C LYS A 472 35.67 59.87 32.01
N GLN A 473 36.88 59.39 31.75
CA GLN A 473 37.13 58.39 30.69
C GLN A 473 36.50 57.03 31.05
N GLN A 474 36.69 56.57 32.30
CA GLN A 474 36.09 55.35 32.84
C GLN A 474 34.55 55.37 32.67
N GLU A 475 33.89 56.43 33.17
CA GLU A 475 32.44 56.60 33.05
C GLU A 475 31.95 56.71 31.60
N LYS A 476 32.78 57.18 30.66
CA LYS A 476 32.44 57.21 29.23
C LYS A 476 32.49 55.80 28.63
N TYR A 477 33.54 55.05 28.93
CA TYR A 477 33.73 53.68 28.44
C TYR A 477 32.62 52.74 28.93
N GLU A 478 32.26 52.82 30.21
CA GLU A 478 31.14 52.06 30.80
C GLU A 478 29.80 52.40 30.14
N LYS A 479 29.56 53.68 29.81
CA LYS A 479 28.36 54.13 29.07
C LYS A 479 28.35 53.64 27.62
N GLU A 480 29.51 53.50 26.96
CA GLU A 480 29.61 52.96 25.60
C GLU A 480 29.44 51.44 25.58
N MET A 481 30.06 50.71 26.52
CA MET A 481 29.89 49.26 26.68
C MET A 481 28.44 48.86 26.94
N ARG A 482 27.77 49.50 27.92
CA ARG A 482 26.35 49.20 28.22
C ARG A 482 25.42 49.45 27.01
N LYS A 483 25.76 50.43 26.17
CA LYS A 483 25.01 50.77 24.94
C LYS A 483 25.23 49.75 23.83
N LEU A 484 26.39 49.09 23.80
CA LEU A 484 26.71 47.99 22.89
C LEU A 484 26.01 46.68 23.31
N GLU A 485 25.97 46.41 24.62
CA GLU A 485 25.24 45.27 25.20
C GLU A 485 23.73 45.40 24.98
N GLU A 486 23.13 46.54 25.33
CA GLU A 486 21.71 46.83 25.10
C GLU A 486 21.33 46.71 23.61
N ARG A 487 22.26 46.99 22.69
CA ARG A 487 22.07 46.78 21.25
C ARG A 487 22.10 45.29 20.87
N ARG A 488 23.07 44.53 21.38
CA ARG A 488 23.16 43.07 21.17
C ARG A 488 21.94 42.33 21.72
N GLU A 489 21.44 42.72 22.89
CA GLU A 489 20.19 42.18 23.45
C GLU A 489 18.98 42.48 22.56
N LYS A 490 18.86 43.70 22.03
CA LYS A 490 17.76 44.05 21.12
C LYS A 490 17.83 43.31 19.79
N GLU A 491 19.01 43.13 19.23
CA GLU A 491 19.22 42.39 17.97
C GLU A 491 18.96 40.88 18.16
N THR A 492 19.46 40.25 19.23
CA THR A 492 19.19 38.83 19.55
C THR A 492 17.72 38.58 19.90
N ARG A 493 17.09 39.43 20.72
CA ARG A 493 15.65 39.32 21.06
C ARG A 493 14.75 39.45 19.83
N LYS A 494 15.13 40.31 18.87
CA LYS A 494 14.43 40.45 17.58
C LYS A 494 14.60 39.22 16.69
N LEU A 495 15.76 38.57 16.73
CA LEU A 495 16.03 37.33 15.97
C LEU A 495 15.25 36.14 16.54
N LEU A 496 15.23 35.97 17.86
CA LEU A 496 14.42 34.94 18.55
C LEU A 496 12.92 35.13 18.28
N LEU A 497 12.41 36.37 18.36
CA LEU A 497 11.01 36.67 18.01
C LEU A 497 10.67 36.39 16.54
N ARG A 498 11.65 36.42 15.63
CA ARG A 498 11.45 36.03 14.23
C ARG A 498 11.40 34.51 14.10
N GLN A 499 12.36 33.80 14.69
CA GLN A 499 12.40 32.33 14.69
C GLN A 499 11.14 31.73 15.32
N GLN A 500 10.65 32.28 16.44
CA GLN A 500 9.42 31.82 17.08
C GLN A 500 8.21 31.98 16.14
N LYS A 501 7.99 33.17 15.56
CA LYS A 501 6.88 33.39 14.61
C LYS A 501 6.97 32.52 13.35
N GLU A 502 8.17 32.15 12.94
CA GLU A 502 8.40 31.25 11.80
C GLU A 502 8.11 29.79 12.17
N ALA A 503 8.46 29.35 13.38
CA ALA A 503 8.05 28.07 13.95
C ALA A 503 6.52 27.98 14.15
N ASP A 504 5.90 29.00 14.76
CA ASP A 504 4.45 29.08 14.99
C ASP A 504 3.68 28.99 13.66
N LYS A 505 4.15 29.71 12.62
CA LYS A 505 3.57 29.67 11.27
C LYS A 505 3.71 28.29 10.63
N ASN A 506 4.85 27.62 10.81
CA ASN A 506 5.07 26.28 10.29
C ASN A 506 4.24 25.21 11.01
N GLN A 507 4.04 25.34 12.34
CA GLN A 507 3.13 24.49 13.10
C GLN A 507 1.67 24.69 12.67
N LEU A 508 1.22 25.94 12.51
CA LEU A 508 -0.13 26.23 12.03
C LEU A 508 -0.37 25.66 10.62
N ALA A 509 0.60 25.79 9.72
CA ALA A 509 0.54 25.22 8.38
C ALA A 509 0.53 23.67 8.38
N LYS A 510 1.22 23.03 9.34
CA LYS A 510 1.18 21.56 9.52
C LYS A 510 -0.20 21.11 10.01
N ALA A 511 -0.72 21.73 11.07
CA ALA A 511 -2.05 21.42 11.62
C ALA A 511 -3.19 21.66 10.62
N GLN A 512 -3.07 22.67 9.74
CA GLN A 512 -4.03 22.90 8.66
C GLN A 512 -4.02 21.76 7.62
N ARG A 513 -2.83 21.28 7.20
CA ARG A 513 -2.74 20.12 6.29
C ARG A 513 -3.30 18.86 6.93
N GLU A 514 -2.92 18.56 8.16
CA GLU A 514 -3.41 17.39 8.90
C GLU A 514 -4.94 17.40 9.00
N ARG A 515 -5.55 18.54 9.35
CA ARG A 515 -7.01 18.71 9.35
C ARG A 515 -7.63 18.46 7.98
N ASP A 516 -7.04 19.01 6.92
CA ASP A 516 -7.59 18.92 5.57
C ASP A 516 -7.41 17.51 4.96
N GLU A 517 -6.33 16.81 5.31
CA GLU A 517 -6.12 15.38 5.05
C GLU A 517 -7.14 14.51 5.81
N TYR A 518 -7.37 14.76 7.11
CA TYR A 518 -8.41 14.05 7.88
C TYR A 518 -9.81 14.30 7.30
N LYS A 519 -10.10 15.52 6.83
CA LYS A 519 -11.38 15.79 6.17
C LYS A 519 -11.49 15.02 4.86
N GLN A 520 -10.46 15.03 4.00
CA GLN A 520 -10.48 14.26 2.75
C GLN A 520 -10.64 12.76 3.01
N ARG A 521 -10.01 12.21 4.06
CA ARG A 521 -10.22 10.81 4.48
C ARG A 521 -11.67 10.54 4.90
N MET A 522 -12.32 11.45 5.63
CA MET A 522 -13.74 11.31 6.00
C MET A 522 -14.66 11.43 4.78
N ASP A 523 -14.45 12.42 3.91
CA ASP A 523 -15.23 12.61 2.68
C ASP A 523 -15.11 11.38 1.73
N ILE A 524 -13.96 10.67 1.75
CA ILE A 524 -13.74 9.40 1.05
C ILE A 524 -14.46 8.24 1.76
N LEU A 525 -14.27 8.06 3.07
CA LEU A 525 -14.90 6.97 3.84
C LEU A 525 -16.44 7.02 3.81
N GLU A 526 -17.04 8.22 3.73
CA GLU A 526 -18.49 8.39 3.54
C GLU A 526 -18.95 7.97 2.14
N GLN A 527 -18.16 8.27 1.09
CA GLN A 527 -18.41 7.81 -0.27
C GLN A 527 -18.21 6.30 -0.43
N GLU A 528 -17.20 5.72 0.23
CA GLU A 528 -16.97 4.28 0.28
C GLU A 528 -18.09 3.57 1.04
N ASN A 529 -18.57 4.10 2.17
CA ASN A 529 -19.75 3.55 2.86
C ASN A 529 -21.02 3.61 2.00
N LYS A 530 -21.21 4.69 1.24
CA LYS A 530 -22.33 4.81 0.30
C LYS A 530 -22.23 3.78 -0.82
N LEU A 531 -21.05 3.64 -1.45
CA LEU A 531 -20.81 2.69 -2.53
C LEU A 531 -20.93 1.24 -2.03
N LEU A 532 -20.45 0.93 -0.82
CA LEU A 532 -20.62 -0.38 -0.19
C LEU A 532 -22.10 -0.69 0.08
N LYS A 533 -22.90 0.28 0.53
CA LYS A 533 -24.36 0.08 0.69
C LYS A 533 -25.08 -0.15 -0.65
N GLU A 534 -24.61 0.48 -1.73
CA GLU A 534 -25.11 0.27 -3.10
C GLU A 534 -24.68 -1.11 -3.65
N GLN A 535 -23.40 -1.47 -3.56
CA GLN A 535 -22.87 -2.79 -3.96
C GLN A 535 -23.46 -3.95 -3.16
N ILE A 536 -23.74 -3.74 -1.86
CA ILE A 536 -24.51 -4.68 -1.05
C ILE A 536 -25.91 -4.82 -1.67
N GLY A 537 -26.63 -3.74 -1.95
CA GLY A 537 -27.93 -3.80 -2.64
C GLY A 537 -27.91 -4.56 -3.96
N ASP A 538 -26.86 -4.40 -4.78
CA ASP A 538 -26.71 -5.09 -6.07
C ASP A 538 -26.40 -6.58 -5.91
N LEU A 539 -25.41 -6.96 -5.07
CA LEU A 539 -25.12 -8.36 -4.73
C LEU A 539 -26.32 -9.05 -4.07
N GLN A 540 -27.13 -8.31 -3.32
CA GLN A 540 -28.39 -8.77 -2.77
C GLN A 540 -29.41 -9.07 -3.88
N HIS A 541 -29.56 -8.18 -4.87
CA HIS A 541 -30.44 -8.41 -6.03
C HIS A 541 -29.97 -9.58 -6.91
N GLU A 542 -28.66 -9.77 -7.11
CA GLU A 542 -28.15 -10.93 -7.85
C GLU A 542 -28.41 -12.25 -7.12
N ASN A 543 -28.28 -12.26 -5.78
CA ASN A 543 -28.69 -13.41 -4.98
C ASN A 543 -30.21 -13.66 -5.06
N THR A 544 -31.06 -12.63 -5.11
CA THR A 544 -32.50 -12.78 -5.45
C THR A 544 -32.66 -13.51 -6.78
N ALA A 545 -31.95 -13.03 -7.81
CA ALA A 545 -32.06 -13.54 -9.17
C ALA A 545 -31.51 -14.97 -9.29
N LEU A 546 -30.49 -15.33 -8.50
CA LEU A 546 -29.97 -16.70 -8.40
C LEU A 546 -30.95 -17.63 -7.68
N VAL A 547 -31.48 -17.26 -6.51
CA VAL A 547 -32.50 -18.05 -5.79
C VAL A 547 -33.78 -18.21 -6.63
N SER A 548 -34.20 -17.15 -7.34
CA SER A 548 -35.34 -17.15 -8.28
C SER A 548 -35.08 -17.96 -9.56
N ARG A 549 -33.83 -18.14 -9.99
CA ARG A 549 -33.46 -19.04 -11.10
C ARG A 549 -33.33 -20.50 -10.63
N LEU A 550 -32.66 -20.72 -9.50
CA LEU A 550 -32.53 -22.02 -8.85
C LEU A 550 -33.93 -22.61 -8.60
N GLY A 551 -34.85 -21.83 -8.04
CA GLY A 551 -36.27 -22.17 -7.84
C GLY A 551 -37.10 -22.48 -9.09
N LYS A 552 -36.50 -22.43 -10.30
CA LYS A 552 -37.11 -22.85 -11.58
C LYS A 552 -36.47 -24.10 -12.19
N THR A 553 -35.35 -24.59 -11.63
CA THR A 553 -34.76 -25.90 -11.96
C THR A 553 -35.62 -27.03 -11.39
N GLU A 554 -35.52 -28.27 -11.86
CA GLU A 554 -36.32 -29.36 -11.27
C GLU A 554 -35.98 -29.59 -9.79
N GLU A 555 -34.70 -29.62 -9.43
CA GLU A 555 -34.21 -29.80 -8.06
C GLU A 555 -34.64 -28.63 -7.18
N GLY A 556 -34.49 -27.40 -7.66
CA GLY A 556 -34.98 -26.22 -6.95
C GLY A 556 -36.51 -26.14 -6.89
N VAL A 557 -37.25 -26.73 -7.84
CA VAL A 557 -38.72 -26.88 -7.76
C VAL A 557 -39.11 -27.99 -6.79
N LYS A 558 -38.32 -29.07 -6.65
CA LYS A 558 -38.50 -30.11 -5.61
C LYS A 558 -38.25 -29.51 -4.22
N ILE A 559 -37.14 -28.78 -4.05
CA ILE A 559 -36.79 -28.06 -2.81
C ILE A 559 -37.81 -26.96 -2.49
N LEU A 560 -38.16 -26.08 -3.44
CA LEU A 560 -39.19 -25.06 -3.24
C LEU A 560 -40.59 -25.66 -3.07
N ARG A 561 -40.87 -26.88 -3.56
CA ARG A 561 -42.13 -27.60 -3.27
C ARG A 561 -42.17 -28.06 -1.82
N ALA A 562 -41.11 -28.71 -1.32
CA ALA A 562 -40.98 -29.06 0.09
C ALA A 562 -41.06 -27.81 1.01
N ILE A 563 -40.48 -26.67 0.60
CA ILE A 563 -40.60 -25.39 1.32
C ILE A 563 -41.98 -24.75 1.12
N LYS A 564 -42.71 -25.04 0.03
CA LYS A 564 -44.09 -24.60 -0.18
C LYS A 564 -45.08 -25.34 0.71
N GLU A 565 -44.80 -26.62 0.94
CA GLU A 565 -45.49 -27.59 1.81
C GLU A 565 -45.09 -27.43 3.29
N GLY A 566 -44.04 -26.65 3.58
CA GLY A 566 -43.69 -26.22 4.93
C GLY A 566 -44.64 -25.15 5.48
N ASP A 567 -44.99 -25.29 6.76
CA ASP A 567 -45.89 -24.42 7.50
C ASP A 567 -45.31 -22.99 7.68
N LYS A 568 -46.12 -21.97 7.37
CA LYS A 568 -45.64 -20.58 7.18
C LYS A 568 -46.17 -19.66 8.27
N ALA A 569 -45.32 -18.71 8.69
CA ALA A 569 -45.69 -17.66 9.65
C ALA A 569 -47.02 -16.98 9.24
N PRO A 570 -47.98 -16.80 10.17
CA PRO A 570 -49.37 -16.56 9.80
C PRO A 570 -49.62 -15.17 9.22
N PHE A 571 -49.01 -14.11 9.77
CA PHE A 571 -49.41 -12.73 9.46
C PHE A 571 -48.76 -12.20 8.18
N PRO A 572 -49.54 -11.63 7.24
CA PRO A 572 -48.98 -10.87 6.13
C PRO A 572 -48.09 -9.71 6.59
N SER A 573 -47.05 -9.43 5.80
CA SER A 573 -46.13 -8.32 6.03
C SER A 573 -45.74 -7.65 4.71
N GLN A 574 -45.27 -6.41 4.80
CA GLN A 574 -44.33 -5.88 3.83
C GLN A 574 -42.95 -6.53 4.04
N PRO A 575 -42.05 -6.56 3.03
CA PRO A 575 -40.68 -6.99 3.24
C PRO A 575 -40.00 -6.12 4.31
N GLY A 576 -39.17 -6.73 5.15
CA GLY A 576 -38.42 -6.03 6.20
C GLY A 576 -37.24 -5.20 5.67
N PRO A 577 -36.58 -4.40 6.54
CA PRO A 577 -35.29 -3.81 6.23
C PRO A 577 -34.31 -4.90 5.79
N GLY A 578 -33.60 -4.69 4.68
CA GLY A 578 -32.70 -5.70 4.10
C GLY A 578 -33.39 -6.92 3.49
N ILE A 579 -34.69 -6.88 3.18
CA ILE A 579 -35.40 -7.96 2.46
C ILE A 579 -35.66 -7.59 0.99
N LEU A 580 -35.61 -6.30 0.61
CA LEU A 580 -35.53 -5.86 -0.79
C LEU A 580 -34.19 -5.15 -1.03
N PRO A 581 -33.59 -5.29 -2.23
CA PRO A 581 -34.08 -6.05 -3.39
C PRO A 581 -33.90 -7.59 -3.27
N PHE A 582 -33.23 -8.03 -2.21
CA PHE A 582 -32.82 -9.39 -1.82
C PHE A 582 -33.83 -10.56 -1.98
N PHE A 583 -35.12 -10.28 -1.88
CA PHE A 583 -36.21 -11.25 -2.03
C PHE A 583 -37.35 -10.70 -2.91
N GLU A 584 -37.05 -9.78 -3.83
CA GLU A 584 -38.00 -9.27 -4.82
C GLU A 584 -38.62 -10.42 -5.64
N GLY A 585 -39.94 -10.33 -5.87
CA GLY A 585 -40.71 -11.42 -6.48
C GLY A 585 -40.99 -12.63 -5.58
N CYS A 586 -40.34 -12.79 -4.42
CA CYS A 586 -40.54 -13.92 -3.51
C CYS A 586 -41.73 -13.74 -2.51
N GLY A 587 -42.62 -12.78 -2.77
CA GLY A 587 -43.82 -12.56 -1.97
C GLY A 587 -44.88 -13.66 -2.12
N PRO A 588 -45.92 -13.69 -1.26
CA PRO A 588 -46.22 -12.71 -0.21
C PRO A 588 -45.38 -12.92 1.06
N PHE A 589 -44.80 -11.83 1.58
CA PHE A 589 -44.00 -11.87 2.81
C PHE A 589 -44.87 -12.09 4.06
N LYS A 590 -44.28 -12.72 5.06
CA LYS A 590 -44.91 -13.11 6.32
C LYS A 590 -44.07 -12.70 7.53
N ARG A 591 -44.71 -12.61 8.70
CA ARG A 591 -44.09 -12.25 9.98
C ARG A 591 -44.77 -12.97 11.16
N TRP A 592 -44.07 -12.99 12.29
CA TRP A 592 -44.50 -13.68 13.51
C TRP A 592 -45.34 -12.80 14.46
N MET A 593 -45.29 -11.48 14.33
CA MET A 593 -46.06 -10.54 15.18
C MET A 593 -47.08 -9.71 14.40
N ARG A 594 -48.27 -9.50 14.97
CA ARG A 594 -49.39 -8.75 14.34
C ARG A 594 -49.11 -7.27 14.13
N SER A 595 -48.26 -6.64 14.94
CA SER A 595 -47.86 -5.22 14.85
C SER A 595 -46.36 -5.05 14.57
N THR A 596 -45.98 -3.88 14.07
CA THR A 596 -44.59 -3.38 14.08
C THR A 596 -44.37 -2.60 15.38
N VAL A 597 -43.18 -2.74 15.97
CA VAL A 597 -42.80 -2.14 17.26
C VAL A 597 -41.84 -0.98 17.01
N THR A 598 -41.89 0.11 17.77
CA THR A 598 -40.94 1.23 17.58
C THR A 598 -39.61 0.97 18.26
N ILE A 599 -38.54 1.62 17.80
CA ILE A 599 -37.20 1.53 18.43
C ILE A 599 -37.23 1.99 19.90
N SER A 600 -38.18 2.87 20.28
CA SER A 600 -38.39 3.28 21.67
C SER A 600 -38.93 2.13 22.51
N ASP A 601 -39.94 1.41 22.02
CA ASP A 601 -40.54 0.26 22.73
C ASP A 601 -39.57 -0.93 22.79
N MET A 602 -38.75 -1.13 21.74
CA MET A 602 -37.68 -2.12 21.71
C MET A 602 -36.61 -1.86 22.77
N LYS A 603 -36.24 -0.58 22.98
CA LYS A 603 -35.22 -0.16 23.97
C LYS A 603 -35.73 -0.06 25.40
N THR A 604 -37.01 0.24 25.59
CA THR A 604 -37.65 0.32 26.91
C THR A 604 -38.15 -1.03 27.41
N GLY A 605 -38.20 -2.06 26.55
CA GLY A 605 -38.77 -3.37 26.87
C GLY A 605 -40.30 -3.42 26.81
N ASN A 606 -40.96 -2.32 26.47
CA ASN A 606 -42.42 -2.18 26.39
C ASN A 606 -43.07 -2.92 25.20
N SER A 607 -42.34 -3.83 24.54
CA SER A 607 -42.90 -4.67 23.49
C SER A 607 -43.65 -5.88 24.07
N THR A 608 -44.68 -6.37 23.36
CA THR A 608 -45.51 -7.48 23.85
C THR A 608 -44.70 -8.74 24.17
N SER A 609 -45.09 -9.38 25.27
CA SER A 609 -44.67 -10.71 25.73
C SER A 609 -45.49 -11.84 25.15
N ASP A 610 -46.48 -11.57 24.31
CA ASP A 610 -47.61 -12.46 24.11
C ASP A 610 -47.54 -13.07 22.70
N MET A 611 -47.35 -14.38 22.63
CA MET A 611 -47.48 -15.07 21.35
C MET A 611 -48.95 -15.02 20.92
N SER A 612 -49.19 -14.69 19.66
CA SER A 612 -50.53 -14.79 19.07
C SER A 612 -50.95 -16.27 18.98
N PRO A 613 -52.21 -16.62 19.26
CA PRO A 613 -52.71 -18.00 19.15
C PRO A 613 -52.40 -18.67 17.81
N GLU A 614 -52.42 -17.93 16.70
CA GLU A 614 -52.12 -18.47 15.36
C GLU A 614 -50.65 -18.88 15.14
N VAL A 615 -49.73 -18.45 16.02
CA VAL A 615 -48.32 -18.90 16.01
C VAL A 615 -48.14 -20.10 16.95
N GLU A 616 -48.84 -20.12 18.09
CA GLU A 616 -48.84 -21.29 18.97
C GLU A 616 -49.44 -22.50 18.25
N ASP A 617 -50.65 -22.34 17.69
CA ASP A 617 -51.39 -23.41 17.00
C ASP A 617 -50.58 -23.99 15.82
N LEU A 618 -49.90 -23.14 15.06
CA LEU A 618 -49.00 -23.54 13.98
C LEU A 618 -47.84 -24.42 14.48
N VAL A 619 -47.18 -24.03 15.58
CA VAL A 619 -46.06 -24.80 16.17
C VAL A 619 -46.56 -26.10 16.79
N ARG A 620 -47.64 -26.02 17.59
CA ARG A 620 -48.31 -27.14 18.25
C ARG A 620 -48.69 -28.23 17.26
N THR A 621 -49.52 -27.88 16.27
CA THR A 621 -50.00 -28.82 15.26
C THR A 621 -48.88 -29.39 14.39
N THR A 622 -47.82 -28.61 14.12
CA THR A 622 -46.62 -29.11 13.41
C THR A 622 -45.87 -30.18 14.23
N VAL A 623 -45.66 -29.93 15.53
CA VAL A 623 -44.98 -30.89 16.43
C VAL A 623 -45.83 -32.15 16.62
N GLU A 624 -47.13 -31.99 16.89
CA GLU A 624 -48.07 -33.11 17.04
C GLU A 624 -48.16 -33.96 15.77
N ARG A 625 -48.22 -33.32 14.59
CA ARG A 625 -48.18 -33.98 13.27
C ARG A 625 -46.90 -34.80 13.09
N ILE A 626 -45.72 -34.20 13.30
CA ILE A 626 -44.43 -34.89 13.15
C ILE A 626 -44.31 -36.07 14.11
N ASN A 627 -44.69 -35.88 15.38
CA ASN A 627 -44.67 -36.93 16.40
C ASN A 627 -45.62 -38.09 16.04
N SER A 628 -46.81 -37.79 15.51
CA SER A 628 -47.77 -38.82 15.06
C SER A 628 -47.26 -39.68 13.89
N THR A 629 -46.34 -39.14 13.08
CA THR A 629 -45.66 -39.87 11.99
C THR A 629 -44.41 -40.63 12.42
N GLY A 630 -44.08 -40.65 13.73
CA GLY A 630 -42.91 -41.34 14.27
C GLY A 630 -41.60 -40.54 14.21
N GLY A 631 -41.65 -39.28 13.78
CA GLY A 631 -40.54 -38.34 13.95
C GLY A 631 -40.50 -37.75 15.36
N LYS A 632 -39.49 -36.92 15.65
CA LYS A 632 -39.49 -36.02 16.81
C LYS A 632 -38.91 -34.66 16.45
N VAL A 633 -39.57 -33.58 16.85
CA VAL A 633 -38.99 -32.24 16.81
C VAL A 633 -38.11 -32.05 18.05
N VAL A 634 -36.79 -31.99 17.87
CA VAL A 634 -35.80 -31.98 18.98
C VAL A 634 -35.28 -30.61 19.37
N GLY A 635 -35.44 -29.60 18.51
CA GLY A 635 -34.90 -28.26 18.75
C GLY A 635 -35.51 -27.22 17.82
N LEU A 636 -35.18 -25.95 18.07
CA LEU A 636 -35.75 -24.78 17.38
C LEU A 636 -34.66 -23.93 16.71
N ILE A 637 -34.98 -23.33 15.57
CA ILE A 637 -34.09 -22.35 14.91
C ILE A 637 -34.88 -21.05 14.69
N GLY A 638 -34.28 -19.93 15.10
CA GLY A 638 -34.85 -18.59 14.95
C GLY A 638 -33.82 -17.61 14.41
N PHE A 639 -34.28 -16.73 13.53
CA PHE A 639 -33.52 -15.60 13.00
C PHE A 639 -34.30 -14.30 13.21
N SER A 640 -33.62 -13.22 13.60
CA SER A 640 -34.23 -11.90 13.78
C SER A 640 -35.48 -11.98 14.66
N GLN A 641 -36.63 -11.45 14.22
CA GLN A 641 -37.92 -11.54 14.92
C GLN A 641 -38.30 -12.96 15.40
N GLY A 642 -37.87 -14.01 14.68
CA GLY A 642 -38.11 -15.40 15.06
C GLY A 642 -37.46 -15.80 16.39
N THR A 643 -36.38 -15.14 16.83
CA THR A 643 -35.73 -15.48 18.10
C THR A 643 -36.60 -15.13 19.32
N LYS A 644 -37.54 -14.17 19.21
CA LYS A 644 -38.55 -13.92 20.26
C LYS A 644 -39.52 -15.11 20.41
N VAL A 645 -39.87 -15.78 19.31
CA VAL A 645 -40.71 -16.99 19.30
C VAL A 645 -39.95 -18.17 19.90
N VAL A 646 -38.69 -18.38 19.47
CA VAL A 646 -37.82 -19.43 20.04
C VAL A 646 -37.64 -19.24 21.54
N ALA A 647 -37.28 -18.04 21.99
CA ALA A 647 -37.15 -17.73 23.41
C ALA A 647 -38.44 -18.01 24.20
N GLY A 648 -39.60 -17.73 23.61
CA GLY A 648 -40.90 -17.98 24.22
C GLY A 648 -41.24 -19.47 24.35
N LEU A 649 -40.96 -20.26 23.31
CA LEU A 649 -41.13 -21.71 23.33
C LEU A 649 -40.17 -22.40 24.31
N LEU A 650 -38.90 -21.99 24.35
CA LEU A 650 -37.92 -22.48 25.32
C LEU A 650 -38.31 -22.11 26.76
N LYS A 651 -38.77 -20.86 26.99
CA LYS A 651 -39.34 -20.44 28.28
C LYS A 651 -40.58 -21.28 28.64
N GLY A 652 -41.42 -21.61 27.67
CA GLY A 652 -42.55 -22.52 27.82
C GLY A 652 -42.15 -23.93 28.24
N CYS A 653 -41.03 -24.47 27.73
CA CYS A 653 -40.47 -25.75 28.17
C CYS A 653 -40.10 -25.73 29.66
N GLU A 654 -39.50 -24.64 30.15
CA GLU A 654 -39.17 -24.50 31.58
C GLU A 654 -40.43 -24.39 32.45
N MET A 655 -41.46 -23.66 32.00
CA MET A 655 -42.73 -23.57 32.73
C MET A 655 -43.46 -24.92 32.76
N ARG A 656 -43.44 -25.68 31.66
CA ARG A 656 -43.94 -27.06 31.62
C ARG A 656 -43.22 -27.96 32.64
N ARG A 657 -41.88 -27.91 32.69
CA ARG A 657 -41.08 -28.69 33.65
C ARG A 657 -41.44 -28.34 35.10
N ALA A 658 -41.46 -27.05 35.43
CA ALA A 658 -41.81 -26.56 36.76
C ALA A 658 -43.27 -26.88 37.18
N LEU A 659 -44.20 -26.99 36.23
CA LEU A 659 -45.58 -27.45 36.47
C LEU A 659 -45.67 -28.96 36.68
N ALA A 660 -44.94 -29.75 35.87
CA ALA A 660 -44.88 -31.20 36.00
C ALA A 660 -44.21 -31.63 37.33
N GLU A 661 -43.15 -30.94 37.76
CA GLU A 661 -42.51 -31.12 39.08
C GLU A 661 -43.47 -30.86 40.25
N LYS A 662 -44.49 -30.01 40.05
CA LYS A 662 -45.56 -29.74 41.02
C LYS A 662 -46.77 -30.67 40.89
N GLY A 663 -46.73 -31.65 39.99
CA GLY A 663 -47.81 -32.61 39.77
C GLY A 663 -49.05 -32.02 39.08
N VAL A 664 -48.93 -30.87 38.42
CA VAL A 664 -49.99 -30.28 37.60
C VAL A 664 -50.11 -31.05 36.28
N ASP A 665 -51.32 -31.21 35.74
CA ASP A 665 -51.48 -31.73 34.38
C ASP A 665 -50.87 -30.76 33.36
N VAL A 666 -49.95 -31.28 32.55
CA VAL A 666 -49.25 -30.57 31.47
C VAL A 666 -49.56 -31.14 30.09
N SER A 667 -50.61 -31.95 29.97
CA SER A 667 -51.12 -32.50 28.69
C SER A 667 -51.24 -31.44 27.59
N ALA A 668 -51.86 -30.30 27.91
CA ALA A 668 -52.02 -29.15 27.02
C ALA A 668 -50.70 -28.47 26.58
N LEU A 669 -49.56 -28.84 27.19
CA LEU A 669 -48.23 -28.32 26.91
C LEU A 669 -47.28 -29.38 26.31
N GLU A 670 -47.77 -30.58 25.92
CA GLU A 670 -46.89 -31.69 25.52
C GLU A 670 -45.98 -31.40 24.32
N TYR A 671 -46.40 -30.50 23.42
CA TYR A 671 -45.61 -30.03 22.28
C TYR A 671 -44.35 -29.23 22.66
N LEU A 672 -44.24 -28.75 23.92
CA LEU A 672 -43.09 -28.01 24.44
C LEU A 672 -42.04 -28.97 25.05
N ASP A 673 -41.33 -29.74 24.22
CA ASP A 673 -40.23 -30.63 24.62
C ASP A 673 -38.97 -30.45 23.76
N PHE A 674 -38.49 -29.20 23.66
CA PHE A 674 -37.29 -28.87 22.89
C PHE A 674 -36.02 -29.05 23.74
N ALA A 675 -35.02 -29.74 23.19
CA ALA A 675 -33.74 -29.96 23.84
C ALA A 675 -32.79 -28.75 23.72
N PHE A 676 -32.90 -27.98 22.63
CA PHE A 676 -32.09 -26.79 22.39
C PHE A 676 -32.77 -25.74 21.49
N GLY A 677 -32.20 -24.54 21.44
CA GLY A 677 -32.48 -23.54 20.40
C GLY A 677 -31.22 -23.03 19.69
N LEU A 678 -31.41 -22.50 18.47
CA LEU A 678 -30.44 -21.70 17.73
C LEU A 678 -31.05 -20.32 17.47
N SER A 679 -30.31 -19.27 17.81
CA SER A 679 -30.78 -17.87 17.83
C SER A 679 -29.79 -16.98 17.06
N VAL A 680 -30.07 -16.76 15.78
CA VAL A 680 -29.21 -15.97 14.88
C VAL A 680 -29.70 -14.53 14.78
N CYS A 681 -28.79 -13.55 14.95
CA CYS A 681 -29.08 -12.11 14.86
C CYS A 681 -30.30 -11.71 15.72
N GLY A 682 -30.17 -11.89 17.03
CA GLY A 682 -31.28 -11.87 17.97
C GLY A 682 -32.10 -10.57 17.97
N ALA A 683 -33.43 -10.70 18.08
CA ALA A 683 -34.33 -9.59 18.32
C ALA A 683 -34.44 -9.20 19.81
N TYR A 684 -35.07 -8.06 20.06
CA TYR A 684 -35.28 -7.39 21.35
C TYR A 684 -36.21 -8.16 22.32
N PRO A 685 -36.01 -8.03 23.65
CA PRO A 685 -36.88 -8.58 24.68
C PRO A 685 -38.29 -7.94 24.71
N PRO A 686 -39.27 -8.56 25.39
CA PRO A 686 -39.23 -9.87 26.03
C PRO A 686 -39.47 -11.04 25.03
N PRO A 687 -39.32 -12.31 25.44
CA PRO A 687 -39.81 -13.48 24.71
C PRO A 687 -41.33 -13.43 24.45
N LEU A 688 -41.79 -14.11 23.39
CA LEU A 688 -43.22 -14.25 23.08
C LEU A 688 -43.77 -15.55 23.67
N ILE A 689 -44.32 -15.50 24.88
CA ILE A 689 -44.84 -16.65 25.62
C ILE A 689 -46.10 -17.23 24.95
N PRO A 690 -46.18 -18.55 24.70
CA PRO A 690 -47.39 -19.20 24.20
C PRO A 690 -48.57 -19.01 25.16
N PRO A 691 -49.78 -18.57 24.72
CA PRO A 691 -50.93 -18.34 25.59
C PRO A 691 -51.43 -19.57 26.36
N SER A 692 -51.10 -20.79 25.93
CA SER A 692 -51.31 -22.01 26.75
C SER A 692 -50.52 -22.02 28.06
N VAL A 693 -49.38 -21.34 28.13
CA VAL A 693 -48.52 -21.29 29.34
C VAL A 693 -49.16 -20.49 30.50
N PRO A 694 -49.60 -19.22 30.33
CA PRO A 694 -50.34 -18.52 31.39
C PRO A 694 -51.68 -19.20 31.72
N ALA A 695 -52.37 -19.80 30.73
CA ALA A 695 -53.58 -20.57 30.98
C ALA A 695 -53.34 -21.81 31.86
N ALA A 696 -52.23 -22.53 31.66
CA ALA A 696 -51.82 -23.63 32.54
C ALA A 696 -51.43 -23.13 33.94
N LEU A 697 -50.76 -21.97 34.05
CA LEU A 697 -50.44 -21.31 35.32
C LEU A 697 -51.69 -20.76 36.05
N GLU A 698 -52.83 -20.64 35.35
CA GLU A 698 -54.16 -20.34 35.92
C GLU A 698 -54.89 -21.60 36.37
N ALA A 699 -54.93 -22.63 35.52
CA ALA A 699 -55.50 -23.93 35.87
C ALA A 699 -54.80 -24.59 37.07
N ALA A 700 -53.50 -24.33 37.24
CA ALA A 700 -52.69 -24.76 38.38
C ALA A 700 -53.05 -24.07 39.72
N GLY A 701 -53.90 -23.04 39.73
CA GLY A 701 -54.33 -22.34 40.95
C GLY A 701 -53.22 -21.53 41.64
N MET A 702 -52.14 -21.18 40.91
CA MET A 702 -50.94 -20.57 41.47
C MET A 702 -51.12 -19.09 41.83
N GLY A 703 -50.46 -18.65 42.90
CA GLY A 703 -50.51 -17.26 43.35
C GLY A 703 -49.84 -16.29 42.35
N GLU A 704 -50.29 -15.04 42.32
CA GLU A 704 -49.79 -14.03 41.38
C GLU A 704 -48.28 -13.79 41.50
N GLU A 705 -47.76 -13.63 42.72
CA GLU A 705 -46.32 -13.49 42.97
C GLU A 705 -45.53 -14.78 42.65
N GLU A 706 -46.10 -15.97 42.86
CA GLU A 706 -45.47 -17.25 42.52
C GLU A 706 -45.35 -17.43 41.01
N ARG A 707 -46.40 -17.07 40.26
CA ARG A 707 -46.39 -17.03 38.79
C ARG A 707 -45.35 -16.03 38.27
N LYS A 708 -45.29 -14.85 38.89
CA LYS A 708 -44.36 -13.76 38.55
C LYS A 708 -42.91 -14.16 38.82
N GLU A 709 -42.61 -14.84 39.93
CA GLU A 709 -41.29 -15.42 40.21
C GLU A 709 -40.90 -16.45 39.15
N LEU A 710 -41.79 -17.39 38.81
CA LEU A 710 -41.54 -18.40 37.78
C LEU A 710 -41.31 -17.79 36.39
N LEU A 711 -42.11 -16.80 36.00
CA LEU A 711 -41.92 -16.06 34.74
C LEU A 711 -40.59 -15.28 34.73
N ALA A 712 -40.15 -14.73 35.87
CA ALA A 712 -38.89 -14.01 36.01
C ALA A 712 -37.62 -14.90 35.97
N LYS A 713 -37.73 -16.22 36.17
CA LYS A 713 -36.59 -17.13 35.99
C LYS A 713 -36.06 -17.08 34.55
N LYS A 714 -34.75 -17.19 34.37
CA LYS A 714 -34.13 -17.25 33.03
C LYS A 714 -34.38 -18.61 32.34
N ILE A 715 -34.16 -18.64 31.04
CA ILE A 715 -34.18 -19.84 30.20
C ILE A 715 -32.87 -20.60 30.44
N GLY A 716 -32.99 -21.81 30.98
CA GLY A 716 -31.89 -22.73 31.24
C GLY A 716 -31.73 -23.82 30.18
N VAL A 717 -32.67 -23.96 29.23
CA VAL A 717 -32.54 -24.82 28.04
C VAL A 717 -31.37 -24.31 27.18
N PRO A 718 -30.43 -25.15 26.75
CA PRO A 718 -29.30 -24.72 25.93
C PRO A 718 -29.71 -23.98 24.66
N ALA A 719 -29.16 -22.79 24.45
CA ALA A 719 -29.33 -22.04 23.21
C ALA A 719 -27.96 -21.59 22.65
N PHE A 720 -27.76 -21.80 21.34
CA PHE A 720 -26.61 -21.23 20.64
C PHE A 720 -27.01 -19.88 20.05
N HIS A 721 -26.31 -18.82 20.42
CA HIS A 721 -26.58 -17.46 19.95
C HIS A 721 -25.49 -16.99 19.00
N VAL A 722 -25.87 -16.59 17.79
CA VAL A 722 -24.97 -15.91 16.85
C VAL A 722 -25.25 -14.42 16.90
N GLN A 723 -24.25 -13.64 17.32
CA GLN A 723 -24.26 -12.19 17.26
C GLN A 723 -23.31 -11.72 16.14
N GLY A 724 -23.86 -10.97 15.18
CA GLY A 724 -23.05 -10.28 14.19
C GLY A 724 -22.40 -9.03 14.78
N LEU A 725 -21.08 -8.90 14.65
CA LEU A 725 -20.35 -7.70 15.07
C LEU A 725 -20.69 -6.47 14.20
N GLN A 726 -21.24 -6.71 13.00
CA GLN A 726 -21.64 -5.69 12.02
C GLN A 726 -23.19 -5.57 11.94
N ASP A 727 -23.92 -6.14 12.90
CA ASP A 727 -25.38 -6.12 12.95
C ASP A 727 -25.88 -4.87 13.70
N GLU A 728 -26.62 -3.98 13.03
CA GLU A 728 -27.24 -2.79 13.62
C GLU A 728 -28.22 -3.12 14.77
N TRP A 729 -28.66 -4.38 14.90
CA TRP A 729 -29.52 -4.90 15.95
C TRP A 729 -28.80 -5.77 17.00
N ASN A 730 -27.47 -5.90 16.96
CA ASN A 730 -26.67 -6.65 17.94
C ASN A 730 -27.08 -6.33 19.39
N TRP A 731 -27.23 -5.04 19.72
CA TRP A 731 -27.68 -4.55 21.03
C TRP A 731 -29.05 -5.11 21.48
N ALA A 732 -29.94 -5.40 20.54
CA ALA A 732 -31.28 -5.93 20.82
C ALA A 732 -31.22 -7.42 21.15
N GLY A 733 -30.43 -8.18 20.39
CA GLY A 733 -30.17 -9.59 20.67
C GLY A 733 -29.39 -9.80 21.95
N GLN A 734 -28.39 -8.95 22.22
CA GLN A 734 -27.64 -8.94 23.47
C GLN A 734 -28.56 -8.66 24.67
N ALA A 735 -29.46 -7.66 24.57
CA ALA A 735 -30.45 -7.39 25.61
C ALA A 735 -31.45 -8.55 25.84
N LEU A 736 -31.77 -9.34 24.82
CA LEU A 736 -32.57 -10.56 24.98
C LEU A 736 -31.78 -11.67 25.72
N ILE A 737 -30.51 -11.87 25.38
CA ILE A 737 -29.62 -12.83 26.05
C ILE A 737 -29.45 -12.44 27.53
N ASP A 738 -28.98 -11.22 27.79
CA ASP A 738 -28.67 -10.73 29.13
C ASP A 738 -29.91 -10.67 30.02
N GLY A 739 -31.07 -10.33 29.47
CA GLY A 739 -32.33 -10.33 30.20
C GLY A 739 -32.86 -11.73 30.51
N TRP A 740 -32.81 -12.66 29.55
CA TRP A 740 -33.68 -13.85 29.58
C TRP A 740 -32.99 -15.21 29.52
N TYR A 741 -31.70 -15.31 29.19
CA TYR A 741 -30.99 -16.59 29.07
C TYR A 741 -29.92 -16.79 30.15
N GLU A 742 -29.74 -18.04 30.57
CA GLU A 742 -28.57 -18.49 31.32
C GLU A 742 -27.45 -18.84 30.34
N VAL A 743 -26.27 -18.23 30.48
CA VAL A 743 -25.10 -18.43 29.63
C VAL A 743 -24.01 -19.14 30.45
N GLY A 744 -23.45 -20.23 29.94
CA GLY A 744 -22.46 -21.04 30.67
C GLY A 744 -22.39 -22.50 30.20
N GLU A 745 -21.57 -23.31 30.87
CA GLU A 745 -21.46 -24.74 30.52
C GLU A 745 -22.79 -25.48 30.73
N GLY A 746 -23.19 -26.28 29.74
CA GLY A 746 -24.47 -27.01 29.76
C GLY A 746 -25.71 -26.10 29.65
N LYS A 747 -25.51 -24.81 29.36
CA LYS A 747 -26.52 -23.77 29.21
C LYS A 747 -26.36 -23.11 27.83
N SER A 748 -26.68 -21.84 27.70
CA SER A 748 -26.56 -21.11 26.44
C SER A 748 -25.09 -20.74 26.15
N VAL A 749 -24.75 -20.70 24.86
CA VAL A 749 -23.43 -20.33 24.32
C VAL A 749 -23.61 -19.15 23.38
N VAL A 750 -22.72 -18.17 23.44
CA VAL A 750 -22.75 -17.00 22.54
C VAL A 750 -21.49 -16.99 21.67
N ARG A 751 -21.67 -16.78 20.36
CA ARG A 751 -20.62 -16.50 19.39
C ARG A 751 -20.77 -15.09 18.85
N HIS A 752 -19.63 -14.44 18.65
CA HIS A 752 -19.51 -13.12 18.02
C HIS A 752 -18.70 -13.29 16.75
N TRP A 753 -19.29 -12.97 15.60
CA TRP A 753 -18.67 -13.21 14.29
C TRP A 753 -18.73 -11.95 13.42
N GLU A 754 -17.75 -11.83 12.52
CA GLU A 754 -17.70 -10.77 11.50
C GLU A 754 -18.73 -11.06 10.40
N GLN A 755 -19.98 -10.67 10.70
CA GLN A 755 -21.15 -10.71 9.85
C GLN A 755 -22.16 -9.63 10.27
N GLY A 756 -23.08 -9.29 9.36
CA GLY A 756 -24.23 -8.42 9.63
C GLY A 756 -25.51 -9.20 9.99
N HIS A 757 -26.66 -8.58 9.75
CA HIS A 757 -28.00 -9.13 10.06
C HIS A 757 -28.46 -10.20 9.05
N PHE A 758 -27.73 -11.32 8.97
CA PHE A 758 -28.03 -12.47 8.08
C PHE A 758 -27.56 -13.80 8.71
N TYR A 759 -27.86 -14.94 8.08
CA TYR A 759 -27.36 -16.24 8.55
C TYR A 759 -25.84 -16.39 8.31
N PRO A 760 -25.12 -17.18 9.12
CA PRO A 760 -23.69 -17.45 8.89
C PRO A 760 -23.44 -17.98 7.48
N VAL A 761 -22.34 -17.55 6.87
CA VAL A 761 -21.99 -17.90 5.47
C VAL A 761 -20.66 -18.61 5.33
N LYS A 762 -19.79 -18.63 6.36
CA LYS A 762 -18.55 -19.39 6.32
C LYS A 762 -18.84 -20.86 6.69
N PRO A 763 -18.18 -21.84 6.04
CA PRO A 763 -18.31 -23.25 6.41
C PRO A 763 -17.94 -23.49 7.88
N GLU A 764 -16.85 -22.88 8.37
CA GLU A 764 -16.39 -22.96 9.78
C GLU A 764 -17.52 -22.63 10.79
N GLU A 765 -18.24 -21.54 10.52
CA GLU A 765 -19.30 -21.01 11.40
C GLU A 765 -20.53 -21.94 11.41
N SER A 766 -20.82 -22.56 10.27
CA SER A 766 -21.88 -23.56 10.14
C SER A 766 -21.51 -24.88 10.82
N GLN A 767 -20.22 -25.24 10.81
CA GLN A 767 -19.70 -26.45 11.45
C GLN A 767 -19.71 -26.34 12.98
N ASP A 768 -19.28 -25.21 13.57
CA ASP A 768 -19.34 -24.97 15.02
C ASP A 768 -20.78 -25.07 15.58
N ILE A 769 -21.77 -24.57 14.82
CA ILE A 769 -23.20 -24.77 15.14
C ILE A 769 -23.57 -26.26 15.11
N GLY A 770 -23.19 -26.97 14.05
CA GLY A 770 -23.50 -28.40 13.88
C GLY A 770 -22.88 -29.28 14.97
N GLU A 771 -21.61 -29.06 15.28
CA GLU A 771 -20.88 -29.77 16.34
C GLU A 771 -21.47 -29.48 17.73
N TRP A 772 -21.86 -28.24 18.01
CA TRP A 772 -22.57 -27.90 19.25
C TRP A 772 -23.94 -28.58 19.34
N MET A 773 -24.74 -28.57 18.26
CA MET A 773 -26.05 -29.22 18.22
C MET A 773 -25.94 -30.73 18.47
N LEU A 774 -24.98 -31.39 17.81
CA LEU A 774 -24.67 -32.80 18.04
C LEU A 774 -24.15 -33.06 19.46
N GLY A 775 -23.35 -32.15 20.02
CA GLY A 775 -22.87 -32.22 21.40
C GLY A 775 -23.98 -32.11 22.45
N VAL A 776 -24.98 -31.24 22.26
CA VAL A 776 -26.14 -31.14 23.15
C VAL A 776 -27.03 -32.38 23.06
N LEU A 777 -27.30 -32.86 21.84
CA LEU A 777 -28.08 -34.09 21.63
C LEU A 777 -27.37 -35.32 22.23
N GLY A 778 -26.05 -35.47 22.01
CA GLY A 778 -25.24 -36.54 22.56
C GLY A 778 -25.11 -36.52 24.09
N ARG A 779 -25.22 -35.35 24.73
CA ARG A 779 -25.33 -35.24 26.20
C ARG A 779 -26.72 -35.65 26.73
N GLY A 780 -27.76 -35.59 25.89
CA GLY A 780 -29.11 -36.06 26.23
C GLY A 780 -29.34 -37.56 25.99
N ASP A 781 -28.63 -38.16 25.03
CA ASP A 781 -28.90 -39.52 24.57
C ASP A 781 -28.09 -40.60 25.29
N GLY A 782 -28.52 -40.92 26.51
CA GLY A 782 -28.08 -42.13 27.23
C GLY A 782 -28.67 -43.45 26.69
N ARG A 783 -29.13 -43.52 25.42
CA ARG A 783 -29.85 -44.68 24.86
C ARG A 783 -29.46 -45.10 23.43
N VAL A 784 -28.82 -44.28 22.61
CA VAL A 784 -28.37 -44.66 21.25
C VAL A 784 -26.86 -44.50 21.07
N GLY A 785 -26.10 -45.55 21.39
CA GLY A 785 -24.66 -45.60 21.18
C GLY A 785 -24.26 -45.82 19.72
N VAL A 786 -23.90 -44.75 19.01
CA VAL A 786 -23.25 -44.83 17.69
C VAL A 786 -21.76 -45.17 17.89
N ARG A 787 -21.31 -46.30 17.34
CA ARG A 787 -19.88 -46.67 17.34
C ARG A 787 -19.12 -45.74 16.39
N ARG A 788 -18.03 -45.12 16.86
CA ARG A 788 -16.97 -44.67 15.94
C ARG A 788 -16.25 -45.90 15.41
N GLY A 789 -16.10 -46.00 14.10
CA GLY A 789 -15.22 -46.97 13.45
C GLY A 789 -13.87 -46.33 13.20
N ASP A 790 -12.93 -46.53 14.13
CA ASP A 790 -11.51 -46.19 13.99
C ASP A 790 -10.70 -47.36 14.56
N GLU A 791 -10.42 -48.35 13.72
CA GLU A 791 -9.34 -49.33 13.93
C GLU A 791 -8.48 -49.29 12.67
N GLY A 792 -7.28 -48.70 12.78
CA GLY A 792 -6.33 -48.56 11.69
C GLY A 792 -5.55 -49.84 11.43
N LEU A 793 -5.04 -50.00 10.21
CA LEU A 793 -4.03 -51.03 9.93
C LEU A 793 -2.67 -50.61 10.50
N GLU A 794 -2.19 -51.36 11.48
CA GLU A 794 -0.76 -51.66 11.60
C GLU A 794 -0.58 -53.19 11.54
N MET A 795 0.29 -53.64 10.60
CA MET A 795 0.56 -55.03 10.20
C MET A 795 -0.56 -55.77 9.44
#